data_AF-A0A4R2N3J2-F1
#
_entry.id   AF-A0A4R2N3J2-F1
#
_cell.length_a   1.000
_cell.length_b   1.000
_cell.length_c   1.000
_cell.angle_alpha   90.00
_cell.angle_beta   90.00
_cell.angle_gamma   90.00
#
_symmetry.space_group_name_H-M   'P 1'
#
loop_
_entity.id
_entity.type
_entity.pdbx_description
1 polymer ?
#
loop_
_entity_poly.entity_id
_entity_poly.type
_entity_poly.pdbx_seq_one_letter_code
_entity_poly.pdbx_strand_id
1 'polypeptide(L)'
;MTSPIAHAEQRADNSGFFEYHGIWAPGVRAFRNLRFNTKAAIISLAFMLPMLTLVGWLLKTELDSAMQSHMDATRQHVEIGHGILAWAHAQETSGKLPREQAQQLAREAISQLRYDKQEYFWINDMQPRVVMHPTRPELNGKDVSDLKDPNGLALFKAFTNTVRQQGKGFVNYQWPKPGSSAPVDKISYVQGFEPWGWVIGTGIYIDEVHNDFMHQLRIAGVGVLFTLLVGGYLFLSFYRVMDGGLKETRRHLRAMTSGDLTTSPSPWGHDEAAQLMSELRAMQDALRTMVLRVRHSSDEIVHSASEIASGALDLSRRTEHTASNLEESAASMEEITATVHSGAENTQEASQMARHNAEVASDGGRVMREVVETMEGIRASSAQIGDIIATIDGIAFQTNILALNAAVEAARAGEQGRGFAVVASEVRSLAGRSAAAAKEIKTLIDSSVRQVETGTGIVRKAGTTIEDIVASSQRVNELLSEVATGAREQNQGISQIGEAVQELDRMTQQNAALVEETAAAASAMQNQANHLAEEVARFKLPAGSRLALQDSAAQSAPGADFDFDKAIEAHRQWKVKLRSAIAQHEKLDADTICRDDRCPLGQWLHGSGGQRWGTRPLFTQLLAKHADFHQSAGSVARKINAGQYADAEKLIGSGSHFSDISLEVTTLLSTAKRGL
;
A
#
# COMPACT_ATOMS: atom_id res chain seq x y z
N MET A 1 -21.29 34.63 11.92
CA MET A 1 -22.41 34.84 10.99
C MET A 1 -22.82 33.49 10.45
N THR A 2 -24.01 33.04 10.86
CA THR A 2 -24.65 31.78 10.48
C THR A 2 -25.06 31.80 9.00
N SER A 3 -24.65 30.80 8.23
CA SER A 3 -25.30 30.44 6.97
C SER A 3 -25.31 28.91 6.81
N PRO A 4 -26.42 28.29 6.41
CA PRO A 4 -26.69 26.87 6.66
C PRO A 4 -26.20 25.98 5.53
N ILE A 5 -25.63 24.83 5.88
CA ILE A 5 -25.32 23.75 4.96
C ILE A 5 -26.65 23.06 4.60
N ALA A 6 -27.09 23.27 3.37
CA ALA A 6 -28.22 22.57 2.80
C ALA A 6 -27.85 21.08 2.60
N HIS A 7 -28.34 20.22 3.50
CA HIS A 7 -28.49 18.81 3.21
C HIS A 7 -29.49 18.66 2.06
N ALA A 8 -29.00 18.44 0.85
CA ALA A 8 -29.82 17.91 -0.23
C ALA A 8 -30.13 16.45 0.08
N GLU A 9 -31.13 16.20 0.92
CA GLU A 9 -31.86 14.94 0.93
C GLU A 9 -32.42 14.74 -0.47
N GLN A 10 -31.77 13.86 -1.23
CA GLN A 10 -32.33 13.30 -2.44
C GLN A 10 -33.53 12.45 -2.00
N ARG A 11 -34.70 13.09 -1.87
CA ARG A 11 -35.98 12.41 -1.77
C ARG A 11 -36.12 11.55 -3.01
N ALA A 12 -35.70 10.29 -2.90
CA ALA A 12 -36.05 9.27 -3.86
C ALA A 12 -37.57 9.30 -3.97
N ASP A 13 -38.05 9.67 -5.15
CA ASP A 13 -39.46 9.71 -5.46
C ASP A 13 -40.03 8.30 -5.24
N ASN A 14 -40.67 8.13 -4.08
CA ASN A 14 -41.26 6.86 -3.64
C ASN A 14 -42.43 6.45 -4.55
N SER A 15 -42.85 7.29 -5.51
CA SER A 15 -44.00 7.06 -6.39
C SER A 15 -43.83 5.82 -7.29
N GLY A 16 -42.65 5.60 -7.89
CA GLY A 16 -42.44 4.56 -8.90
C GLY A 16 -42.40 3.11 -8.39
N PHE A 17 -41.97 2.86 -7.15
CA PHE A 17 -41.93 1.51 -6.59
C PHE A 17 -43.34 0.97 -6.27
N PHE A 18 -44.28 1.86 -5.90
CA PHE A 18 -45.61 1.45 -5.48
C PHE A 18 -46.59 1.19 -6.63
N GLU A 19 -46.28 1.59 -7.86
CA GLU A 19 -47.05 1.18 -9.05
C GLU A 19 -47.05 -0.35 -9.22
N TYR A 20 -45.97 -1.04 -8.83
CA TYR A 20 -45.80 -2.48 -9.03
C TYR A 20 -46.53 -3.37 -8.02
N HIS A 21 -47.09 -2.82 -6.95
CA HIS A 21 -47.73 -3.62 -5.89
C HIS A 21 -49.27 -3.55 -5.85
N GLY A 22 -49.90 -2.72 -6.69
CA GLY A 22 -51.36 -2.68 -6.86
C GLY A 22 -52.12 -2.60 -5.53
N ILE A 23 -53.08 -3.51 -5.33
CA ILE A 23 -53.92 -3.59 -4.11
C ILE A 23 -53.13 -3.81 -2.80
N TRP A 24 -51.86 -4.23 -2.89
CA TRP A 24 -51.00 -4.54 -1.75
C TRP A 24 -50.18 -3.34 -1.26
N ALA A 25 -50.14 -2.25 -2.04
CA ALA A 25 -49.30 -1.09 -1.75
C ALA A 25 -49.51 -0.49 -0.35
N PRO A 26 -50.73 -0.37 0.21
CA PRO A 26 -50.93 0.15 1.55
C PRO A 26 -50.31 -0.75 2.63
N GLY A 27 -50.51 -2.07 2.53
CA GLY A 27 -49.95 -3.05 3.46
C GLY A 27 -48.43 -3.10 3.38
N VAL A 28 -47.87 -3.12 2.17
CA VAL A 28 -46.42 -3.10 1.94
C VAL A 28 -45.79 -1.82 2.52
N ARG A 29 -46.42 -0.65 2.37
CA ARG A 29 -45.94 0.62 2.97
C ARG A 29 -45.89 0.56 4.50
N ALA A 30 -46.96 0.07 5.12
CA ALA A 30 -47.04 -0.02 6.57
C ALA A 30 -45.99 -0.98 7.13
N PHE A 31 -45.88 -2.18 6.55
CA PHE A 31 -44.94 -3.21 6.99
C PHE A 31 -43.46 -2.88 6.67
N ARG A 32 -43.18 -1.92 5.78
CA ARG A 32 -41.80 -1.51 5.45
C ARG A 32 -41.06 -0.83 6.61
N ASN A 33 -41.78 -0.08 7.44
CA ASN A 33 -41.18 0.71 8.52
C ASN A 33 -41.24 0.01 9.89
N LEU A 34 -41.71 -1.23 9.92
CA LEU A 34 -41.84 -2.02 11.14
C LEU A 34 -40.71 -3.05 11.21
N ARG A 35 -40.25 -3.36 12.43
CA ARG A 35 -39.32 -4.48 12.66
C ARG A 35 -40.00 -5.82 12.46
N PHE A 36 -39.25 -6.86 12.10
CA PHE A 36 -39.77 -8.21 11.86
C PHE A 36 -40.67 -8.70 13.00
N ASN A 37 -40.24 -8.53 14.25
CA ASN A 37 -41.01 -8.94 15.44
C ASN A 37 -42.37 -8.23 15.52
N THR A 38 -42.43 -6.95 15.16
CA THR A 38 -43.68 -6.17 15.15
C THR A 38 -44.61 -6.66 14.03
N LYS A 39 -44.06 -6.97 12.86
CA LYS A 39 -44.83 -7.54 11.74
C LYS A 39 -45.44 -8.90 12.13
N ALA A 40 -44.62 -9.78 12.70
CA ALA A 40 -45.04 -11.10 13.16
C ALA A 40 -46.11 -11.01 14.27
N ALA A 41 -45.96 -10.08 15.21
CA ALA A 41 -46.95 -9.84 16.26
C ALA A 41 -48.30 -9.37 15.70
N ILE A 42 -48.30 -8.42 14.75
CA ILE A 42 -49.52 -7.92 14.11
C ILE A 42 -50.27 -9.05 13.40
N ILE A 43 -49.58 -9.89 12.65
CA ILE A 43 -50.19 -11.02 11.93
C ILE A 43 -50.75 -12.05 12.92
N SER A 44 -49.94 -12.44 13.93
CA SER A 44 -50.37 -13.40 14.95
C SER A 44 -51.61 -12.92 15.72
N LEU A 45 -51.66 -11.63 16.08
CA LEU A 45 -52.81 -11.04 16.76
C LEU A 45 -54.04 -10.93 15.84
N ALA A 46 -53.85 -10.64 14.55
CA ALA A 46 -54.94 -10.58 13.57
C ALA A 46 -55.66 -11.93 13.37
N PHE A 47 -54.97 -13.05 13.58
CA PHE A 47 -55.58 -14.38 13.56
C PHE A 47 -56.10 -14.84 14.93
N MET A 48 -55.36 -14.59 16.02
CA MET A 48 -55.75 -15.07 17.35
C MET A 48 -56.97 -14.37 17.95
N LEU A 49 -57.04 -13.03 17.87
CA LEU A 49 -58.11 -12.27 18.53
C LEU A 49 -59.50 -12.64 18.01
N PRO A 50 -59.75 -12.71 16.68
CA PRO A 50 -61.07 -13.06 16.17
C PRO A 50 -61.42 -14.53 16.46
N MET A 51 -60.44 -15.44 16.45
CA MET A 51 -60.66 -16.84 16.79
C MET A 51 -61.11 -17.00 18.25
N LEU A 52 -60.46 -16.30 19.18
CA LEU A 52 -60.87 -16.28 20.60
C LEU A 52 -62.29 -15.69 20.77
N THR A 53 -62.63 -14.64 20.02
CA THR A 53 -63.99 -14.07 20.08
C THR A 53 -65.05 -15.02 19.53
N LEU A 54 -64.74 -15.76 18.46
CA LEU A 54 -65.65 -16.75 17.88
C LEU A 54 -65.87 -17.92 18.83
N VAL A 55 -64.80 -18.45 19.44
CA VAL A 55 -64.89 -19.53 20.43
C VAL A 55 -65.70 -19.09 21.64
N GLY A 56 -65.46 -17.88 22.17
CA GLY A 56 -66.25 -17.33 23.27
C GLY A 56 -67.73 -17.15 22.94
N TRP A 57 -68.04 -16.74 21.71
CA TRP A 57 -69.42 -16.63 21.23
C TRP A 57 -70.08 -18.00 21.08
N LEU A 58 -69.38 -18.99 20.51
CA LEU A 58 -69.91 -20.34 20.30
C LEU A 58 -70.18 -21.08 21.62
N LEU A 59 -69.29 -20.93 22.61
CA LEU A 59 -69.50 -21.45 23.97
C LEU A 59 -70.72 -20.82 24.66
N LYS A 60 -70.99 -19.53 24.43
CA LYS A 60 -72.18 -18.87 24.95
C LYS A 60 -73.46 -19.44 24.32
N THR A 61 -73.44 -19.64 23.00
CA THR A 61 -74.58 -20.17 22.25
C THR A 61 -74.94 -21.60 22.65
N GLU A 62 -73.96 -22.45 22.93
CA GLU A 62 -74.19 -23.83 23.35
C GLU A 62 -74.78 -23.93 24.77
N LEU A 63 -74.52 -22.93 25.61
CA LEU A 63 -75.15 -22.80 26.93
C LEU A 63 -76.67 -22.53 26.82
N ASP A 64 -77.13 -21.91 25.73
CA ASP A 64 -78.53 -21.51 25.49
C ASP A 64 -79.38 -22.62 24.83
N SER A 65 -79.13 -23.91 25.14
CA SER A 65 -79.83 -25.04 24.51
C SER A 65 -81.36 -24.99 24.74
N ALA A 66 -82.11 -24.62 23.69
CA ALA A 66 -83.56 -24.45 23.73
C ALA A 66 -84.32 -25.78 23.87
N MET A 67 -83.84 -26.86 23.24
CA MET A 67 -84.58 -28.13 23.15
C MET A 67 -84.78 -28.83 24.49
N GLN A 68 -83.75 -28.91 25.33
CA GLN A 68 -83.86 -29.56 26.65
C GLN A 68 -84.82 -28.79 27.57
N SER A 69 -84.74 -27.47 27.58
CA SER A 69 -85.65 -26.60 28.35
C SER A 69 -87.12 -26.83 27.96
N HIS A 70 -87.39 -26.94 26.65
CA HIS A 70 -88.73 -27.20 26.13
C HIS A 70 -89.28 -28.60 26.47
N MET A 71 -88.44 -29.64 26.47
CA MET A 71 -88.82 -30.99 26.87
C MET A 71 -89.16 -31.07 28.37
N ASP A 72 -88.35 -30.44 29.22
CA ASP A 72 -88.59 -30.40 30.67
C ASP A 72 -89.89 -29.67 31.03
N ALA A 73 -90.16 -28.53 30.37
CA ALA A 73 -91.43 -27.82 30.53
C ALA A 73 -92.63 -28.70 30.14
N THR A 74 -92.55 -29.42 29.01
CA THR A 74 -93.63 -30.30 28.54
C THR A 74 -93.94 -31.42 29.55
N ARG A 75 -92.89 -32.02 30.13
CA ARG A 75 -93.06 -33.01 31.20
C ARG A 75 -93.80 -32.43 32.41
N GLN A 76 -93.41 -31.24 32.89
CA GLN A 76 -94.05 -30.60 34.04
C GLN A 76 -95.56 -30.36 33.82
N HIS A 77 -95.96 -29.99 32.60
CA HIS A 77 -97.37 -29.79 32.26
C HIS A 77 -98.19 -31.07 32.38
N VAL A 78 -97.67 -32.22 31.92
CA VAL A 78 -98.36 -33.52 32.09
C VAL A 78 -98.46 -33.92 33.55
N GLU A 79 -97.43 -33.66 34.36
CA GLU A 79 -97.47 -33.92 35.81
C GLU A 79 -98.59 -33.12 36.50
N ILE A 80 -98.85 -31.87 36.07
CA ILE A 80 -100.00 -31.08 36.53
C ILE A 80 -101.34 -31.73 36.13
N GLY A 81 -101.48 -32.13 34.86
CA GLY A 81 -102.70 -32.80 34.39
C GLY A 81 -102.95 -34.15 35.09
N HIS A 82 -101.89 -34.91 35.36
CA HIS A 82 -101.94 -36.12 36.17
C HIS A 82 -102.35 -35.83 37.63
N GLY A 83 -101.92 -34.70 38.20
CA GLY A 83 -102.37 -34.22 39.51
C GLY A 83 -103.89 -33.99 39.56
N ILE A 84 -104.49 -33.47 38.48
CA ILE A 84 -105.95 -33.29 38.38
C ILE A 84 -106.68 -34.65 38.33
N LEU A 85 -106.13 -35.63 37.60
CA LEU A 85 -106.66 -37.00 37.62
C LEU A 85 -106.62 -37.60 39.03
N ALA A 86 -105.50 -37.43 39.74
CA ALA A 86 -105.34 -37.90 41.11
C ALA A 86 -106.32 -37.21 42.08
N TRP A 87 -106.53 -35.89 41.95
CA TRP A 87 -107.50 -35.15 42.74
C TRP A 87 -108.94 -35.62 42.49
N ALA A 88 -109.32 -35.82 41.23
CA ALA A 88 -110.66 -36.28 40.89
C ALA A 88 -110.90 -37.73 41.36
N HIS A 89 -109.91 -38.61 41.23
CA HIS A 89 -109.95 -39.97 41.79
C HIS A 89 -110.04 -39.96 43.32
N ALA A 90 -109.43 -38.99 44.01
CA ALA A 90 -109.61 -38.85 45.45
C ALA A 90 -111.07 -38.52 45.85
N GLN A 91 -111.84 -37.84 44.99
CA GLN A 91 -113.27 -37.62 45.20
C GLN A 91 -114.08 -38.93 45.02
N GLU A 92 -113.64 -39.83 44.15
CA GLU A 92 -114.19 -41.19 44.01
C GLU A 92 -113.90 -42.03 45.26
N THR A 93 -112.63 -42.13 45.67
CA THR A 93 -112.24 -43.00 46.80
C THR A 93 -112.75 -42.50 48.16
N SER A 94 -113.03 -41.19 48.28
CA SER A 94 -113.67 -40.62 49.48
C SER A 94 -115.19 -40.79 49.51
N GLY A 95 -115.79 -41.41 48.48
CA GLY A 95 -117.23 -41.66 48.38
C GLY A 95 -118.08 -40.43 48.06
N LYS A 96 -117.47 -39.27 47.77
CA LYS A 96 -118.17 -38.02 47.47
C LYS A 96 -118.79 -38.02 46.08
N LEU A 97 -118.18 -38.72 45.13
CA LEU A 97 -118.66 -38.86 43.75
C LEU A 97 -118.58 -40.32 43.31
N PRO A 98 -119.59 -40.86 42.60
CA PRO A 98 -119.45 -42.09 41.85
C PRO A 98 -118.32 -42.00 40.81
N ARG A 99 -117.68 -43.14 40.50
CA ARG A 99 -116.58 -43.23 39.52
C ARG A 99 -116.86 -42.50 38.21
N GLU A 100 -118.05 -42.66 37.63
CA GLU A 100 -118.41 -41.96 36.38
C GLU A 100 -118.45 -40.43 36.53
N GLN A 101 -118.94 -39.91 37.67
CA GLN A 101 -118.98 -38.47 37.92
C GLN A 101 -117.58 -37.91 38.20
N ALA A 102 -116.72 -38.67 38.91
CA ALA A 102 -115.33 -38.30 39.14
C ALA A 102 -114.52 -38.28 37.82
N GLN A 103 -114.72 -39.29 36.96
CA GLN A 103 -114.14 -39.34 35.63
C GLN A 103 -114.65 -38.21 34.73
N GLN A 104 -115.95 -37.89 34.78
CA GLN A 104 -116.51 -36.74 34.05
C GLN A 104 -115.88 -35.42 34.50
N LEU A 105 -115.78 -35.19 35.82
CA LEU A 105 -115.18 -34.01 36.41
C LEU A 105 -113.71 -33.84 35.97
N ALA A 106 -112.94 -34.93 35.95
CA ALA A 106 -111.55 -34.91 35.51
C ALA A 106 -111.42 -34.56 34.02
N ARG A 107 -112.26 -35.15 33.16
CA ARG A 107 -112.28 -34.84 31.73
C ARG A 107 -112.62 -33.38 31.47
N GLU A 108 -113.64 -32.85 32.13
CA GLU A 108 -114.02 -31.44 31.99
C GLU A 108 -112.89 -30.51 32.42
N ALA A 109 -112.30 -30.74 33.59
CA ALA A 109 -111.19 -29.94 34.10
C ALA A 109 -109.98 -29.94 33.14
N ILE A 110 -109.57 -31.11 32.65
CA ILE A 110 -108.39 -31.24 31.77
C ILE A 110 -108.70 -30.70 30.35
N SER A 111 -109.92 -30.87 29.85
CA SER A 111 -110.31 -30.42 28.50
C SER A 111 -110.21 -28.90 28.31
N GLN A 112 -110.34 -28.13 29.40
CA GLN A 112 -110.26 -26.67 29.39
C GLN A 112 -108.83 -26.14 29.55
N LEU A 113 -107.88 -26.98 29.97
CA LEU A 113 -106.50 -26.55 30.16
C LEU A 113 -105.82 -26.23 28.82
N ARG A 114 -105.22 -25.04 28.74
CA ARG A 114 -104.34 -24.62 27.66
C ARG A 114 -103.05 -24.06 28.24
N TYR A 115 -101.94 -24.31 27.57
CA TYR A 115 -100.66 -23.66 27.84
C TYR A 115 -99.99 -23.25 26.53
N ASP A 116 -98.97 -22.40 26.62
CA ASP A 116 -98.26 -21.84 25.47
C ASP A 116 -99.20 -21.39 24.33
N LYS A 117 -100.20 -20.59 24.72
CA LYS A 117 -101.31 -20.03 23.92
C LYS A 117 -102.33 -21.02 23.37
N GLN A 118 -101.91 -22.20 22.87
CA GLN A 118 -102.81 -23.11 22.13
C GLN A 118 -102.57 -24.61 22.37
N GLU A 119 -101.58 -25.00 23.18
CA GLU A 119 -101.35 -26.41 23.48
C GLU A 119 -102.42 -26.98 24.40
N TYR A 120 -102.65 -28.28 24.27
CA TYR A 120 -103.78 -28.96 24.88
C TYR A 120 -103.40 -30.34 25.43
N PHE A 121 -104.22 -30.84 26.34
CA PHE A 121 -104.09 -32.18 26.91
C PHE A 121 -105.09 -33.12 26.26
N TRP A 122 -104.70 -34.38 26.06
CA TRP A 122 -105.63 -35.43 25.69
C TRP A 122 -105.51 -36.62 26.66
N ILE A 123 -106.55 -37.45 26.67
CA ILE A 123 -106.61 -38.66 27.48
C ILE A 123 -107.07 -39.82 26.59
N ASN A 124 -106.37 -40.94 26.63
CA ASN A 124 -106.80 -42.23 26.08
C ASN A 124 -106.76 -43.31 27.15
N ASP A 125 -107.42 -44.45 26.96
CA ASP A 125 -107.29 -45.60 27.85
C ASP A 125 -106.13 -46.54 27.41
N MET A 126 -105.92 -47.62 28.16
CA MET A 126 -104.91 -48.65 27.86
C MET A 126 -105.31 -49.60 26.71
N GLN A 127 -106.54 -49.51 26.18
CA GLN A 127 -107.07 -50.21 25.00
C GLN A 127 -107.25 -49.23 23.81
N PRO A 128 -106.17 -48.50 23.49
CA PRO A 128 -106.12 -47.23 22.76
C PRO A 128 -107.44 -46.54 22.38
N ARG A 129 -108.39 -46.36 23.30
CA ARG A 129 -109.63 -45.63 23.05
C ARG A 129 -109.47 -44.21 23.54
N VAL A 130 -109.84 -43.22 22.74
CA VAL A 130 -109.77 -41.82 23.20
C VAL A 130 -110.85 -41.59 24.24
N VAL A 131 -110.45 -41.16 25.43
CA VAL A 131 -111.34 -40.83 26.54
C VAL A 131 -111.77 -39.36 26.45
N MET A 132 -110.83 -38.48 26.08
CA MET A 132 -111.06 -37.04 25.90
C MET A 132 -109.98 -36.43 25.00
N HIS A 133 -110.39 -35.71 23.95
CA HIS A 133 -109.52 -34.90 23.11
C HIS A 133 -110.21 -33.56 22.80
N PRO A 134 -109.63 -32.40 23.18
CA PRO A 134 -110.35 -31.13 23.16
C PRO A 134 -110.40 -30.49 21.77
N THR A 135 -109.43 -30.79 20.90
CA THR A 135 -109.33 -30.23 19.53
C THR A 135 -109.83 -31.18 18.45
N ARG A 136 -110.18 -32.42 18.83
CA ARG A 136 -110.72 -33.47 17.96
C ARG A 136 -111.77 -34.30 18.71
N PRO A 137 -112.89 -33.68 19.14
CA PRO A 137 -113.93 -34.36 19.90
C PRO A 137 -114.54 -35.56 19.15
N GLU A 138 -114.44 -35.60 17.81
CA GLU A 138 -114.88 -36.71 16.97
C GLU A 138 -114.14 -38.04 17.22
N LEU A 139 -113.02 -38.01 17.95
CA LEU A 139 -112.28 -39.20 18.36
C LEU A 139 -112.78 -39.77 19.70
N ASN A 140 -113.46 -38.98 20.52
CA ASN A 140 -113.89 -39.40 21.86
C ASN A 140 -114.78 -40.64 21.79
N GLY A 141 -114.42 -41.68 22.55
CA GLY A 141 -115.11 -42.97 22.61
C GLY A 141 -114.73 -43.95 21.50
N LYS A 142 -113.94 -43.56 20.49
CA LYS A 142 -113.50 -44.44 19.39
C LYS A 142 -112.20 -45.15 19.72
N ASP A 143 -112.09 -46.39 19.25
CA ASP A 143 -110.83 -47.13 19.22
C ASP A 143 -109.94 -46.52 18.14
N VAL A 144 -108.75 -46.08 18.53
CA VAL A 144 -107.75 -45.45 17.65
C VAL A 144 -106.46 -46.27 17.59
N SER A 145 -106.54 -47.56 17.91
CA SER A 145 -105.43 -48.52 17.87
C SER A 145 -104.72 -48.58 16.51
N ASP A 146 -105.43 -48.34 15.41
CA ASP A 146 -104.88 -48.39 14.06
C ASP A 146 -104.67 -47.01 13.42
N LEU A 147 -104.90 -45.93 14.18
CA LEU A 147 -104.61 -44.58 13.72
C LEU A 147 -103.10 -44.37 13.64
N LYS A 148 -102.60 -44.18 12.42
CA LYS A 148 -101.19 -43.94 12.15
C LYS A 148 -100.93 -42.47 11.83
N ASP A 149 -99.75 -41.99 12.22
CA ASP A 149 -99.23 -40.73 11.71
C ASP A 149 -98.77 -40.89 10.23
N PRO A 150 -98.44 -39.79 9.52
CA PRO A 150 -97.93 -39.86 8.15
C PRO A 150 -96.68 -40.73 7.96
N ASN A 151 -95.89 -40.95 9.01
CA ASN A 151 -94.71 -41.80 9.01
C ASN A 151 -95.04 -43.28 9.30
N GLY A 152 -96.32 -43.62 9.44
CA GLY A 152 -96.80 -44.99 9.67
C GLY A 152 -96.78 -45.43 11.13
N LEU A 153 -96.43 -44.55 12.08
CA LEU A 153 -96.41 -44.85 13.51
C LEU A 153 -97.84 -44.94 14.04
N ALA A 154 -98.22 -46.08 14.61
CA ALA A 154 -99.50 -46.23 15.32
C ALA A 154 -99.45 -45.46 16.65
N LEU A 155 -99.91 -44.20 16.60
CA LEU A 155 -99.61 -43.20 17.62
C LEU A 155 -100.11 -43.59 19.03
N PHE A 156 -101.39 -43.95 19.15
CA PHE A 156 -101.98 -44.28 20.45
C PHE A 156 -101.48 -45.63 21.00
N LYS A 157 -101.06 -46.55 20.11
CA LYS A 157 -100.30 -47.75 20.51
C LYS A 157 -98.93 -47.38 21.04
N ALA A 158 -98.24 -46.42 20.42
CA ALA A 158 -96.96 -45.94 20.92
C ALA A 158 -97.09 -45.31 22.32
N PHE A 159 -98.09 -44.46 22.55
CA PHE A 159 -98.35 -43.88 23.89
C PHE A 159 -98.62 -44.96 24.95
N THR A 160 -99.53 -45.89 24.67
CA THR A 160 -99.88 -46.96 25.61
C THR A 160 -98.72 -47.93 25.82
N ASN A 161 -97.90 -48.22 24.81
CA ASN A 161 -96.69 -49.03 24.94
C ASN A 161 -95.63 -48.34 25.79
N THR A 162 -95.40 -47.04 25.60
CA THR A 162 -94.48 -46.23 26.42
C THR A 162 -94.89 -46.26 27.89
N VAL A 163 -96.18 -46.04 28.16
CA VAL A 163 -96.72 -46.12 29.52
C VAL A 163 -96.66 -47.55 30.07
N ARG A 164 -96.93 -48.59 29.26
CA ARG A 164 -96.85 -49.99 29.70
C ARG A 164 -95.43 -50.41 30.08
N GLN A 165 -94.42 -49.90 29.38
CA GLN A 165 -93.02 -50.24 29.61
C GLN A 165 -92.39 -49.43 30.75
N GLN A 166 -92.73 -48.15 30.87
CA GLN A 166 -91.99 -47.21 31.73
C GLN A 166 -92.89 -46.38 32.66
N GLY A 167 -94.22 -46.54 32.59
CA GLY A 167 -95.21 -45.71 33.31
C GLY A 167 -95.40 -44.32 32.71
N LYS A 168 -94.34 -43.73 32.14
CA LYS A 168 -94.31 -42.40 31.52
C LYS A 168 -93.15 -42.29 30.52
N GLY A 169 -93.21 -41.35 29.59
CA GLY A 169 -92.11 -41.10 28.66
C GLY A 169 -92.45 -40.16 27.51
N PHE A 170 -91.44 -39.80 26.73
CA PHE A 170 -91.61 -38.98 25.52
C PHE A 170 -91.89 -39.86 24.30
N VAL A 171 -92.73 -39.37 23.41
CA VAL A 171 -93.04 -39.97 22.12
C VAL A 171 -93.01 -38.89 21.05
N ASN A 172 -92.27 -39.18 19.99
CA ASN A 172 -92.08 -38.28 18.85
C ASN A 172 -92.93 -38.79 17.70
N TYR A 173 -93.72 -37.91 17.11
CA TYR A 173 -94.66 -38.24 16.04
C TYR A 173 -95.06 -37.00 15.27
N GLN A 174 -95.78 -37.17 14.18
CA GLN A 174 -96.34 -36.05 13.44
C GLN A 174 -97.81 -35.84 13.75
N TRP A 175 -98.16 -34.60 14.10
CA TRP A 175 -99.54 -34.21 14.38
C TRP A 175 -99.80 -32.78 13.93
N PRO A 176 -100.96 -32.50 13.34
CA PRO A 176 -101.27 -31.14 12.93
C PRO A 176 -101.59 -30.24 14.12
N LYS A 177 -101.20 -28.96 14.00
CA LYS A 177 -101.56 -27.88 14.94
C LYS A 177 -103.09 -27.69 14.98
N PRO A 178 -103.68 -27.25 16.11
CA PRO A 178 -105.10 -26.89 16.17
C PRO A 178 -105.47 -25.92 15.04
N GLY A 179 -106.50 -26.24 14.25
CA GLY A 179 -106.94 -25.42 13.11
C GLY A 179 -106.16 -25.64 11.79
N SER A 180 -105.14 -26.52 11.78
CA SER A 180 -104.41 -26.92 10.58
C SER A 180 -104.64 -28.40 10.25
N SER A 181 -104.48 -28.78 8.98
CA SER A 181 -104.47 -30.17 8.52
C SER A 181 -103.06 -30.69 8.20
N ALA A 182 -102.07 -29.80 8.14
CA ALA A 182 -100.70 -30.16 7.80
C ALA A 182 -99.98 -30.81 9.01
N PRO A 183 -99.46 -32.03 8.87
CA PRO A 183 -98.70 -32.67 9.94
C PRO A 183 -97.37 -31.94 10.17
N VAL A 184 -97.03 -31.71 11.44
CA VAL A 184 -95.74 -31.15 11.86
C VAL A 184 -95.15 -32.03 12.96
N ASP A 185 -93.83 -32.04 13.10
CA ASP A 185 -93.16 -32.82 14.13
C ASP A 185 -93.55 -32.32 15.53
N LYS A 186 -94.10 -33.26 16.33
CA LYS A 186 -94.55 -33.03 17.70
C LYS A 186 -93.85 -34.02 18.62
N ILE A 187 -93.29 -33.51 19.71
CA ILE A 187 -92.81 -34.33 20.82
C ILE A 187 -93.80 -34.16 21.95
N SER A 188 -94.35 -35.28 22.42
CA SER A 188 -95.24 -35.28 23.57
C SER A 188 -94.72 -36.14 24.69
N TYR A 189 -94.97 -35.70 25.91
CA TYR A 189 -94.80 -36.52 27.09
C TYR A 189 -96.14 -37.17 27.43
N VAL A 190 -96.11 -38.46 27.79
CA VAL A 190 -97.29 -39.21 28.21
C VAL A 190 -97.05 -39.85 29.57
N GLN A 191 -98.10 -39.96 30.38
CA GLN A 191 -98.05 -40.58 31.69
C GLN A 191 -99.32 -41.39 31.95
N GLY A 192 -99.15 -42.61 32.44
CA GLY A 192 -100.24 -43.48 32.86
C GLY A 192 -100.84 -43.08 34.20
N PHE A 193 -102.15 -43.21 34.31
CA PHE A 193 -102.92 -43.11 35.53
C PHE A 193 -103.64 -44.44 35.77
N GLU A 194 -102.98 -45.33 36.52
CA GLU A 194 -103.41 -46.71 36.75
C GLU A 194 -104.85 -46.88 37.29
N PRO A 195 -105.36 -46.05 38.24
CA PRO A 195 -106.67 -46.28 38.84
C PRO A 195 -107.84 -46.32 37.85
N TRP A 196 -107.71 -45.59 36.75
CA TRP A 196 -108.69 -45.56 35.65
C TRP A 196 -108.19 -46.24 34.38
N GLY A 197 -106.94 -46.70 34.35
CA GLY A 197 -106.31 -47.19 33.14
C GLY A 197 -106.23 -46.12 32.05
N TRP A 198 -106.04 -44.85 32.44
CA TRP A 198 -105.96 -43.72 31.51
C TRP A 198 -104.51 -43.35 31.25
N VAL A 199 -104.25 -42.76 30.09
CA VAL A 199 -102.98 -42.17 29.67
C VAL A 199 -103.26 -40.73 29.33
N ILE A 200 -102.61 -39.81 30.05
CA ILE A 200 -102.67 -38.38 29.77
C ILE A 200 -101.41 -37.97 29.03
N GLY A 201 -101.56 -37.12 28.02
CA GLY A 201 -100.43 -36.57 27.29
C GLY A 201 -100.60 -35.12 26.91
N THR A 202 -99.46 -34.45 26.73
CA THR A 202 -99.37 -33.18 26.01
C THR A 202 -97.99 -33.03 25.36
N GLY A 203 -97.86 -32.10 24.41
CA GLY A 203 -96.63 -31.96 23.65
C GLY A 203 -96.48 -30.62 22.95
N ILE A 204 -95.30 -30.42 22.39
CA ILE A 204 -94.87 -29.19 21.70
C ILE A 204 -94.46 -29.48 20.26
N TYR A 205 -94.63 -28.49 19.39
CA TYR A 205 -94.21 -28.55 17.99
C TYR A 205 -92.78 -28.02 17.83
N ILE A 206 -91.97 -28.66 16.97
CA ILE A 206 -90.51 -28.41 16.88
C ILE A 206 -90.10 -27.77 15.54
N ASP A 207 -91.03 -27.06 14.89
CA ASP A 207 -90.75 -26.41 13.62
C ASP A 207 -89.89 -25.13 13.75
N GLU A 208 -89.88 -24.47 14.91
CA GLU A 208 -89.21 -23.17 15.09
C GLU A 208 -87.72 -23.27 15.49
N VAL A 209 -87.25 -24.40 16.04
CA VAL A 209 -85.87 -24.56 16.57
C VAL A 209 -84.80 -24.62 15.46
N HIS A 210 -85.17 -24.96 14.23
CA HIS A 210 -84.21 -25.10 13.12
C HIS A 210 -83.75 -23.76 12.51
N ASN A 211 -84.54 -22.68 12.63
CA ASN A 211 -84.24 -21.40 11.98
C ASN A 211 -83.16 -20.59 12.73
N ASP A 212 -83.13 -20.66 14.05
CA ASP A 212 -82.16 -19.91 14.87
C ASP A 212 -80.73 -20.45 14.70
N PHE A 213 -80.59 -21.77 14.52
CA PHE A 213 -79.31 -22.42 14.25
C PHE A 213 -78.67 -21.94 12.93
N MET A 214 -79.47 -21.83 11.86
CA MET A 214 -78.96 -21.41 10.55
C MET A 214 -78.54 -19.93 10.50
N HIS A 215 -79.20 -19.07 11.26
CA HIS A 215 -78.82 -17.65 11.37
C HIS A 215 -77.48 -17.48 12.09
N GLN A 216 -77.27 -18.22 13.19
CA GLN A 216 -76.01 -18.22 13.93
C GLN A 216 -74.85 -18.76 13.10
N LEU A 217 -75.07 -19.83 12.33
CA LEU A 217 -74.04 -20.39 11.45
C LEU A 217 -73.59 -19.40 10.36
N ARG A 218 -74.52 -18.60 9.79
CA ARG A 218 -74.20 -17.59 8.78
C ARG A 218 -73.35 -16.45 9.34
N ILE A 219 -73.69 -15.93 10.53
CA ILE A 219 -72.91 -14.86 11.18
C ILE A 219 -71.49 -15.35 11.51
N ALA A 220 -71.37 -16.56 12.07
CA ALA A 220 -70.08 -17.18 12.33
C ALA A 220 -69.25 -17.35 11.04
N GLY A 221 -69.87 -17.85 9.97
CA GLY A 221 -69.22 -18.04 8.68
C GLY A 221 -68.70 -16.74 8.06
N VAL A 222 -69.48 -15.66 8.12
CA VAL A 222 -69.06 -14.32 7.63
C VAL A 222 -67.91 -13.76 8.47
N GLY A 223 -67.97 -13.91 9.80
CA GLY A 223 -66.90 -13.47 10.69
C GLY A 223 -65.57 -14.19 10.43
N VAL A 224 -65.61 -15.52 10.30
CA VAL A 224 -64.43 -16.34 9.95
C VAL A 224 -63.86 -15.92 8.59
N LEU A 225 -64.72 -15.79 7.57
CA LEU A 225 -64.29 -15.39 6.24
C LEU A 225 -63.60 -14.01 6.25
N PHE A 226 -64.17 -13.03 6.96
CA PHE A 226 -63.58 -11.71 7.09
C PHE A 226 -62.20 -11.75 7.77
N THR A 227 -62.05 -12.49 8.87
CA THR A 227 -60.75 -12.69 9.53
C THR A 227 -59.72 -13.33 8.61
N LEU A 228 -60.12 -14.37 7.87
CA LEU A 228 -59.22 -15.03 6.92
C LEU A 228 -58.77 -14.09 5.79
N LEU A 229 -59.66 -13.25 5.28
CA LEU A 229 -59.33 -12.26 4.25
C LEU A 229 -58.38 -11.17 4.78
N VAL A 230 -58.64 -10.62 5.97
CA VAL A 230 -57.77 -9.60 6.57
C VAL A 230 -56.42 -10.18 6.99
N GLY A 231 -56.41 -11.33 7.66
CA GLY A 231 -55.19 -12.03 8.05
C GLY A 231 -54.36 -12.46 6.83
N GLY A 232 -55.03 -12.99 5.80
CA GLY A 232 -54.41 -13.28 4.51
C GLY A 232 -53.82 -12.04 3.85
N TYR A 233 -54.52 -10.91 3.89
CA TYR A 233 -54.02 -9.66 3.32
C TYR A 233 -52.75 -9.16 4.01
N LEU A 234 -52.74 -9.17 5.36
CA LEU A 234 -51.59 -8.77 6.16
C LEU A 234 -50.40 -9.72 5.97
N PHE A 235 -50.66 -11.03 5.92
CA PHE A 235 -49.64 -12.06 5.67
C PHE A 235 -48.98 -11.90 4.30
N LEU A 236 -49.78 -11.73 3.23
CA LEU A 236 -49.27 -11.50 1.88
C LEU A 236 -48.48 -10.20 1.76
N SER A 237 -48.90 -9.14 2.45
CA SER A 237 -48.17 -7.87 2.52
C SER A 237 -46.80 -8.03 3.19
N PHE A 238 -46.74 -8.76 4.30
CA PHE A 238 -45.49 -9.11 4.99
C PHE A 238 -44.58 -9.98 4.11
N TYR A 239 -45.13 -11.03 3.50
CA TYR A 239 -44.39 -11.93 2.62
C TYR A 239 -43.73 -11.17 1.47
N ARG A 240 -44.46 -10.26 0.81
CA ARG A 240 -43.91 -9.45 -0.30
C ARG A 240 -42.76 -8.53 0.13
N VAL A 241 -42.86 -7.89 1.29
CA VAL A 241 -41.77 -7.05 1.83
C VAL A 241 -40.51 -7.87 2.10
N MET A 242 -40.67 -9.03 2.75
CA MET A 242 -39.54 -9.91 3.10
C MET A 242 -38.90 -10.57 1.86
N ASP A 243 -39.71 -11.11 0.96
CA ASP A 243 -39.24 -11.77 -0.26
C ASP A 243 -38.51 -10.80 -1.19
N GLY A 244 -39.00 -9.56 -1.31
CA GLY A 244 -38.30 -8.50 -2.04
C GLY A 244 -36.92 -8.21 -1.46
N GLY A 245 -36.82 -7.96 -0.14
CA GLY A 245 -35.56 -7.58 0.52
C GLY A 245 -34.50 -8.68 0.43
N LEU A 246 -34.91 -9.94 0.61
CA LEU A 246 -34.04 -11.10 0.49
C LEU A 246 -33.59 -11.36 -0.95
N LYS A 247 -34.49 -11.20 -1.94
CA LYS A 247 -34.14 -11.35 -3.36
C LYS A 247 -33.09 -10.35 -3.80
N GLU A 248 -33.19 -9.11 -3.35
CA GLU A 248 -32.24 -8.06 -3.71
C GLU A 248 -30.90 -8.23 -3.00
N THR A 249 -30.92 -8.57 -1.71
CA THR A 249 -29.70 -8.93 -0.97
C THR A 249 -28.95 -10.07 -1.69
N ARG A 250 -29.68 -11.11 -2.13
CA ARG A 250 -29.12 -12.22 -2.91
C ARG A 250 -28.57 -11.77 -4.27
N ARG A 251 -29.21 -10.80 -4.94
CA ARG A 251 -28.73 -10.24 -6.21
C ARG A 251 -27.37 -9.56 -6.03
N HIS A 252 -27.23 -8.72 -5.01
CA HIS A 252 -25.97 -8.04 -4.70
C HIS A 252 -24.86 -9.01 -4.26
N LEU A 253 -25.17 -10.00 -3.41
CA LEU A 253 -24.20 -11.04 -3.04
C LEU A 253 -23.70 -11.84 -4.25
N ARG A 254 -24.59 -12.18 -5.20
CA ARG A 254 -24.20 -12.84 -6.46
C ARG A 254 -23.34 -11.93 -7.34
N ALA A 255 -23.68 -10.65 -7.44
CA ALA A 255 -22.86 -9.68 -8.16
C ALA A 255 -21.44 -9.63 -7.57
N MET A 256 -21.31 -9.44 -6.25
CA MET A 256 -20.03 -9.37 -5.55
C MET A 256 -19.18 -10.64 -5.70
N THR A 257 -19.79 -11.82 -5.55
CA THR A 257 -19.09 -13.12 -5.73
C THR A 257 -18.65 -13.38 -7.16
N SER A 258 -19.33 -12.79 -8.15
CA SER A 258 -18.92 -12.80 -9.56
C SER A 258 -17.89 -11.72 -9.94
N GLY A 259 -17.44 -10.91 -8.97
CA GLY A 259 -16.54 -9.79 -9.19
C GLY A 259 -17.22 -8.50 -9.67
N ASP A 260 -18.55 -8.47 -9.78
CA ASP A 260 -19.27 -7.25 -10.14
C ASP A 260 -19.50 -6.36 -8.92
N LEU A 261 -18.66 -5.34 -8.78
CA LEU A 261 -18.79 -4.29 -7.76
C LEU A 261 -19.43 -3.02 -8.33
N THR A 262 -20.11 -3.05 -9.47
CA THR A 262 -20.75 -1.86 -10.07
C THR A 262 -22.07 -1.50 -9.38
N THR A 263 -22.79 -2.47 -8.81
CA THR A 263 -24.10 -2.26 -8.19
C THR A 263 -24.03 -1.45 -6.90
N SER A 264 -25.05 -0.72 -6.47
CA SER A 264 -25.06 -0.09 -5.14
C SER A 264 -26.26 -0.60 -4.35
N PRO A 265 -26.06 -1.40 -3.29
CA PRO A 265 -27.14 -1.83 -2.41
C PRO A 265 -27.76 -0.60 -1.76
N SER A 266 -29.02 -0.31 -2.09
CA SER A 266 -29.79 0.77 -1.49
C SER A 266 -30.77 0.18 -0.48
N PRO A 267 -30.57 0.40 0.83
CA PRO A 267 -31.52 -0.08 1.81
C PRO A 267 -32.88 0.59 1.61
N TRP A 268 -33.95 -0.19 1.63
CA TRP A 268 -35.31 0.33 1.60
C TRP A 268 -36.03 -0.05 2.90
N GLY A 269 -36.62 0.94 3.57
CA GLY A 269 -37.27 0.72 4.87
C GLY A 269 -36.29 0.72 6.05
N HIS A 270 -36.76 0.22 7.19
CA HIS A 270 -36.04 0.30 8.48
C HIS A 270 -36.02 -1.06 9.22
N ASP A 271 -36.36 -2.13 8.52
CA ASP A 271 -36.36 -3.48 9.07
C ASP A 271 -34.96 -4.13 9.00
N GLU A 272 -34.87 -5.37 9.46
CA GLU A 272 -33.64 -6.14 9.51
C GLU A 272 -33.06 -6.40 8.09
N ALA A 273 -33.91 -6.49 7.07
CA ALA A 273 -33.45 -6.61 5.67
C ALA A 273 -32.82 -5.30 5.16
N ALA A 274 -33.37 -4.15 5.55
CA ALA A 274 -32.77 -2.85 5.26
C ALA A 274 -31.40 -2.68 5.96
N GLN A 275 -31.27 -3.12 7.21
CA GLN A 275 -29.98 -3.11 7.93
C GLN A 275 -28.94 -3.99 7.24
N LEU A 276 -29.32 -5.22 6.85
CA LEU A 276 -28.45 -6.13 6.11
C LEU A 276 -27.99 -5.54 4.77
N MET A 277 -28.86 -4.84 4.04
CA MET A 277 -28.47 -4.14 2.81
C MET A 277 -27.50 -2.98 3.07
N SER A 278 -27.65 -2.26 4.19
CA SER A 278 -26.69 -1.21 4.58
C SER A 278 -25.31 -1.80 4.89
N GLU A 279 -25.24 -2.92 5.61
CA GLU A 279 -23.98 -3.62 5.88
C GLU A 279 -23.36 -4.17 4.59
N LEU A 280 -24.19 -4.71 3.68
CA LEU A 280 -23.76 -5.19 2.37
C LEU A 280 -23.16 -4.06 1.53
N ARG A 281 -23.76 -2.86 1.56
CA ARG A 281 -23.21 -1.65 0.93
C ARG A 281 -21.85 -1.30 1.50
N ALA A 282 -21.71 -1.26 2.83
CA ALA A 282 -20.44 -0.95 3.48
C ALA A 282 -19.34 -1.96 3.11
N MET A 283 -19.67 -3.26 3.08
CA MET A 283 -18.75 -4.31 2.63
C MET A 283 -18.34 -4.11 1.17
N GLN A 284 -19.28 -3.78 0.29
CA GLN A 284 -18.98 -3.53 -1.11
C GLN A 284 -18.10 -2.30 -1.32
N ASP A 285 -18.33 -1.21 -0.57
CA ASP A 285 -17.51 0.00 -0.63
C ASP A 285 -16.09 -0.25 -0.10
N ALA A 286 -15.93 -1.06 0.94
CA ALA A 286 -14.62 -1.51 1.42
C ALA A 286 -13.87 -2.34 0.36
N LEU A 287 -14.55 -3.27 -0.31
CA LEU A 287 -13.95 -4.06 -1.41
C LEU A 287 -13.55 -3.19 -2.60
N ARG A 288 -14.40 -2.23 -3.01
CA ARG A 288 -14.05 -1.26 -4.06
C ARG A 288 -12.79 -0.48 -3.72
N THR A 289 -12.71 0.01 -2.48
CA THR A 289 -11.55 0.77 -1.99
C THR A 289 -10.29 -0.10 -2.01
N MET A 290 -10.38 -1.36 -1.58
CA MET A 290 -9.28 -2.31 -1.61
C MET A 290 -8.81 -2.59 -3.05
N VAL A 291 -9.73 -2.90 -3.97
CA VAL A 291 -9.42 -3.13 -5.39
C VAL A 291 -8.73 -1.91 -6.00
N LEU A 292 -9.24 -0.71 -5.76
CA LEU A 292 -8.62 0.51 -6.26
C LEU A 292 -7.23 0.74 -5.68
N ARG A 293 -7.03 0.51 -4.37
CA ARG A 293 -5.73 0.63 -3.73
C ARG A 293 -4.73 -0.36 -4.31
N VAL A 294 -5.13 -1.62 -4.52
CA VAL A 294 -4.26 -2.64 -5.12
C VAL A 294 -3.90 -2.27 -6.57
N ARG A 295 -4.86 -1.79 -7.37
CA ARG A 295 -4.56 -1.29 -8.73
C ARG A 295 -3.55 -0.16 -8.71
N HIS A 296 -3.77 0.85 -7.86
CA HIS A 296 -2.87 1.99 -7.74
C HIS A 296 -1.46 1.58 -7.28
N SER A 297 -1.35 0.77 -6.24
CA SER A 297 -0.05 0.27 -5.77
C SER A 297 0.65 -0.62 -6.81
N SER A 298 -0.09 -1.37 -7.62
CA SER A 298 0.49 -2.16 -8.72
C SER A 298 1.06 -1.24 -9.80
N ASP A 299 0.34 -0.18 -10.19
CA ASP A 299 0.83 0.83 -11.14
C ASP A 299 2.10 1.53 -10.60
N GLU A 300 2.13 1.86 -9.30
CA GLU A 300 3.33 2.43 -8.65
C GLU A 300 4.51 1.46 -8.69
N ILE A 301 4.30 0.18 -8.39
CA ILE A 301 5.37 -0.84 -8.46
C ILE A 301 5.89 -0.99 -9.89
N VAL A 302 5.01 -1.00 -10.90
CA VAL A 302 5.42 -1.04 -12.32
C VAL A 302 6.29 0.16 -12.67
N HIS A 303 5.91 1.35 -12.21
CA HIS A 303 6.67 2.57 -12.44
C HIS A 303 8.05 2.51 -11.76
N SER A 304 8.10 2.22 -10.46
CA SER A 304 9.36 2.11 -9.72
C SER A 304 10.26 1.00 -10.25
N ALA A 305 9.71 -0.15 -10.67
CA ALA A 305 10.48 -1.21 -11.31
C ALA A 305 11.09 -0.75 -12.63
N SER A 306 10.36 0.05 -13.43
CA SER A 306 10.90 0.64 -14.66
C SER A 306 12.04 1.63 -14.36
N GLU A 307 11.92 2.44 -13.31
CA GLU A 307 13.01 3.34 -12.88
C GLU A 307 14.25 2.56 -12.43
N ILE A 308 14.07 1.48 -11.65
CA ILE A 308 15.16 0.59 -11.23
C ILE A 308 15.83 -0.04 -12.45
N ALA A 309 15.06 -0.55 -13.41
CA ALA A 309 15.61 -1.15 -14.64
C ALA A 309 16.41 -0.12 -15.46
N SER A 310 15.91 1.11 -15.58
CA SER A 310 16.64 2.20 -16.23
C SER A 310 17.93 2.57 -15.48
N GLY A 311 17.88 2.57 -14.15
CA GLY A 311 19.05 2.81 -13.29
C GLY A 311 20.11 1.70 -13.44
N ALA A 312 19.68 0.44 -13.51
CA ALA A 312 20.56 -0.70 -13.75
C ALA A 312 21.26 -0.59 -15.12
N LEU A 313 20.53 -0.21 -16.18
CA LEU A 313 21.11 0.02 -17.51
C LEU A 313 22.14 1.16 -17.51
N ASP A 314 21.90 2.24 -16.76
CA ASP A 314 22.89 3.31 -16.61
C ASP A 314 24.13 2.86 -15.85
N LEU A 315 23.94 2.07 -14.79
CA LEU A 315 25.05 1.46 -14.06
C LEU A 315 25.83 0.47 -14.93
N SER A 316 25.19 -0.30 -15.82
CA SER A 316 25.85 -1.16 -16.82
C SER A 316 26.82 -0.35 -17.67
N ARG A 317 26.33 0.73 -18.29
CA ARG A 317 27.13 1.60 -19.17
C ARG A 317 28.32 2.20 -18.44
N ARG A 318 28.12 2.62 -17.18
CA ARG A 318 29.22 3.13 -16.34
C ARG A 318 30.23 2.05 -15.98
N THR A 319 29.77 0.83 -15.69
CA THR A 319 30.63 -0.32 -15.37
C THR A 319 31.47 -0.72 -16.58
N GLU A 320 30.87 -0.77 -17.78
CA GLU A 320 31.58 -1.00 -19.04
C GLU A 320 32.64 0.09 -19.31
N HIS A 321 32.30 1.37 -19.09
CA HIS A 321 33.26 2.46 -19.23
C HIS A 321 34.39 2.37 -18.20
N THR A 322 34.09 1.98 -16.96
CA THR A 322 35.11 1.76 -15.93
C THR A 322 36.02 0.59 -16.29
N ALA A 323 35.48 -0.50 -16.83
CA ALA A 323 36.28 -1.62 -17.32
C ALA A 323 37.26 -1.18 -18.42
N SER A 324 36.80 -0.43 -19.42
CA SER A 324 37.66 0.10 -20.48
C SER A 324 38.75 1.03 -19.94
N ASN A 325 38.43 1.90 -18.98
CA ASN A 325 39.43 2.77 -18.35
C ASN A 325 40.45 1.98 -17.53
N LEU A 326 40.03 0.86 -16.90
CA LEU A 326 40.92 -0.03 -16.15
C LEU A 326 41.87 -0.78 -17.08
N GLU A 327 41.41 -1.21 -18.26
CA GLU A 327 42.28 -1.81 -19.28
C GLU A 327 43.36 -0.81 -19.75
N GLU A 328 42.99 0.43 -20.04
CA GLU A 328 43.95 1.48 -20.43
C GLU A 328 44.93 1.82 -19.29
N SER A 329 44.42 1.85 -18.05
CA SER A 329 45.26 2.05 -16.86
C SER A 329 46.24 0.90 -16.65
N ALA A 330 45.80 -0.35 -16.84
CA ALA A 330 46.66 -1.52 -16.75
C ALA A 330 47.76 -1.52 -17.81
N ALA A 331 47.42 -1.19 -19.07
CA ALA A 331 48.41 -1.05 -20.15
C ALA A 331 49.42 0.06 -19.85
N SER A 332 48.96 1.21 -19.35
CA SER A 332 49.84 2.32 -18.93
C SER A 332 50.75 1.90 -17.77
N MET A 333 50.25 1.09 -16.84
CA MET A 333 51.03 0.56 -15.72
C MET A 333 52.11 -0.43 -16.18
N GLU A 334 51.83 -1.27 -17.18
CA GLU A 334 52.84 -2.14 -17.79
C GLU A 334 53.95 -1.32 -18.46
N GLU A 335 53.59 -0.27 -19.20
CA GLU A 335 54.56 0.64 -19.85
C GLU A 335 55.41 1.41 -18.82
N ILE A 336 54.79 1.91 -17.74
CA ILE A 336 55.51 2.57 -16.64
C ILE A 336 56.46 1.58 -15.95
N THR A 337 56.00 0.36 -15.68
CA THR A 337 56.83 -0.69 -15.07
C THR A 337 58.05 -0.99 -15.92
N ALA A 338 57.86 -1.15 -17.24
CA ALA A 338 58.95 -1.39 -18.18
C ALA A 338 59.94 -0.21 -18.22
N THR A 339 59.43 1.02 -18.19
CA THR A 339 60.25 2.24 -18.22
C THR A 339 61.08 2.41 -16.94
N VAL A 340 60.48 2.18 -15.77
CA VAL A 340 61.19 2.25 -14.48
C VAL A 340 62.24 1.13 -14.38
N HIS A 341 61.92 -0.08 -14.84
CA HIS A 341 62.87 -1.19 -14.88
C HIS A 341 64.08 -0.86 -15.78
N SER A 342 63.84 -0.41 -17.01
CA SER A 342 64.91 0.01 -17.93
C SER A 342 65.72 1.18 -17.36
N GLY A 343 65.06 2.14 -16.71
CA GLY A 343 65.73 3.24 -16.02
C GLY A 343 66.65 2.79 -14.89
N ALA A 344 66.25 1.77 -14.12
CA ALA A 344 67.08 1.17 -13.07
C ALA A 344 68.31 0.47 -13.66
N GLU A 345 68.15 -0.32 -14.72
CA GLU A 345 69.26 -0.99 -15.42
C GLU A 345 70.27 0.02 -15.99
N ASN A 346 69.78 1.04 -16.70
CA ASN A 346 70.61 2.10 -17.28
C ASN A 346 71.37 2.89 -16.20
N THR A 347 70.75 3.13 -15.05
CA THR A 347 71.39 3.81 -13.92
C THR A 347 72.50 2.94 -13.32
N GLN A 348 72.29 1.62 -13.23
CA GLN A 348 73.29 0.68 -12.74
C GLN A 348 74.48 0.55 -13.70
N GLU A 349 74.25 0.56 -15.01
CA GLU A 349 75.30 0.61 -16.03
C GLU A 349 76.09 1.93 -15.95
N ALA A 350 75.39 3.07 -15.89
CA ALA A 350 76.02 4.38 -15.74
C ALA A 350 76.89 4.47 -14.46
N SER A 351 76.45 3.86 -13.36
CA SER A 351 77.23 3.81 -12.10
C SER A 351 78.51 2.99 -12.25
N GLN A 352 78.46 1.88 -12.99
CA GLN A 352 79.67 1.11 -13.31
C GLN A 352 80.64 1.91 -14.16
N MET A 353 80.13 2.61 -15.18
CA MET A 353 80.94 3.46 -16.05
C MET A 353 81.57 4.64 -15.29
N ALA A 354 80.83 5.29 -14.39
CA ALA A 354 81.34 6.37 -13.54
C ALA A 354 82.47 5.89 -12.61
N ARG A 355 82.33 4.71 -12.01
CA ARG A 355 83.39 4.07 -11.21
C ARG A 355 84.62 3.75 -12.04
N HIS A 356 84.43 3.15 -13.22
CA HIS A 356 85.53 2.85 -14.12
C HIS A 356 86.28 4.12 -14.56
N ASN A 357 85.57 5.19 -14.91
CA ASN A 357 86.17 6.48 -15.24
C ASN A 357 86.97 7.08 -14.07
N ALA A 358 86.46 6.95 -12.84
CA ALA A 358 87.17 7.39 -11.64
C ALA A 358 88.47 6.59 -11.42
N GLU A 359 88.45 5.27 -11.67
CA GLU A 359 89.64 4.41 -11.61
C GLU A 359 90.69 4.81 -12.64
N VAL A 360 90.29 4.96 -13.91
CA VAL A 360 91.18 5.36 -15.01
C VAL A 360 91.77 6.75 -14.76
N ALA A 361 90.96 7.70 -14.28
CA ALA A 361 91.44 9.02 -13.91
C ALA A 361 92.42 8.96 -12.72
N SER A 362 92.14 8.17 -11.69
CA SER A 362 93.06 7.97 -10.56
C SER A 362 94.43 7.44 -11.00
N ASP A 363 94.44 6.45 -11.91
CA ASP A 363 95.66 5.93 -12.52
C ASP A 363 96.38 7.00 -13.36
N GLY A 364 95.66 7.79 -14.15
CA GLY A 364 96.21 8.93 -14.87
C GLY A 364 96.88 9.94 -13.93
N GLY A 365 96.27 10.19 -12.77
CA GLY A 365 96.83 11.08 -11.74
C GLY A 365 98.11 10.54 -11.14
N ARG A 366 98.21 9.22 -10.94
CA ARG A 366 99.46 8.54 -10.52
C ARG A 366 100.56 8.71 -11.56
N VAL A 367 100.26 8.53 -12.85
CA VAL A 367 101.23 8.74 -13.94
C VAL A 367 101.69 10.20 -13.98
N MET A 368 100.79 11.17 -13.83
CA MET A 368 101.20 12.60 -13.78
C MET A 368 102.15 12.89 -12.62
N ARG A 369 101.93 12.30 -11.43
CA ARG A 369 102.85 12.43 -10.29
C ARG A 369 104.24 11.87 -10.59
N GLU A 370 104.31 10.71 -11.24
CA GLU A 370 105.58 10.08 -11.67
C GLU A 370 106.33 10.94 -12.71
N VAL A 371 105.59 11.56 -13.64
CA VAL A 371 106.17 12.51 -14.61
C VAL A 371 106.72 13.76 -13.92
N VAL A 372 106.01 14.31 -12.93
CA VAL A 372 106.50 15.45 -12.13
C VAL A 372 107.78 15.08 -11.39
N GLU A 373 107.84 13.91 -10.75
CA GLU A 373 109.05 13.41 -10.07
C GLU A 373 110.23 13.27 -11.03
N THR A 374 109.98 12.73 -12.23
CA THR A 374 111.01 12.61 -13.27
C THR A 374 111.52 13.97 -13.74
N MET A 375 110.63 14.95 -13.96
CA MET A 375 111.01 16.31 -14.36
C MET A 375 111.81 17.03 -13.27
N GLU A 376 111.45 16.84 -12.00
CA GLU A 376 112.22 17.35 -10.86
C GLU A 376 113.63 16.73 -10.81
N GLY A 377 113.76 15.42 -11.10
CA GLY A 377 115.04 14.74 -11.26
C GLY A 377 115.88 15.30 -12.42
N ILE A 378 115.27 15.55 -13.58
CA ILE A 378 115.95 16.17 -14.74
C ILE A 378 116.39 17.59 -14.39
N ARG A 379 115.57 18.38 -13.69
CA ARG A 379 115.92 19.73 -13.24
C ARG A 379 117.15 19.71 -12.34
N ALA A 380 117.16 18.81 -11.34
CA ALA A 380 118.27 18.65 -10.42
C ALA A 380 119.57 18.24 -11.14
N SER A 381 119.49 17.25 -12.04
CA SER A 381 120.64 16.82 -12.87
C SER A 381 121.15 17.95 -13.76
N SER A 382 120.25 18.71 -14.40
CA SER A 382 120.62 19.85 -15.26
C SER A 382 121.29 20.96 -14.46
N ALA A 383 120.81 21.26 -13.25
CA ALA A 383 121.44 22.24 -12.36
C ALA A 383 122.86 21.81 -11.96
N GLN A 384 123.05 20.54 -11.62
CA GLN A 384 124.37 19.98 -11.31
C GLN A 384 125.33 20.07 -12.50
N ILE A 385 124.86 19.82 -13.73
CA ILE A 385 125.66 20.04 -14.93
C ILE A 385 126.04 21.52 -15.08
N GLY A 386 125.10 22.44 -14.79
CA GLY A 386 125.37 23.88 -14.78
C GLY A 386 126.53 24.27 -13.85
N ASP A 387 126.57 23.70 -12.63
CA ASP A 387 127.65 23.92 -11.66
C ASP A 387 129.00 23.36 -12.14
N ILE A 388 128.99 22.17 -12.77
CA ILE A 388 130.19 21.56 -13.37
C ILE A 388 130.73 22.45 -14.49
N ILE A 389 129.86 22.96 -15.37
CA ILE A 389 130.25 23.82 -16.48
C ILE A 389 130.78 25.17 -15.96
N ALA A 390 130.19 25.73 -14.89
CA ALA A 390 130.72 26.92 -14.22
C ALA A 390 132.14 26.67 -13.66
N THR A 391 132.39 25.47 -13.11
CA THR A 391 133.72 25.07 -12.66
C THR A 391 134.71 24.96 -13.82
N ILE A 392 134.29 24.37 -14.95
CA ILE A 392 135.12 24.26 -16.17
C ILE A 392 135.46 25.63 -16.74
N ASP A 393 134.51 26.56 -16.79
CA ASP A 393 134.76 27.95 -17.19
C ASP A 393 135.77 28.63 -16.24
N GLY A 394 135.65 28.38 -14.93
CA GLY A 394 136.63 28.80 -13.93
C GLY A 394 138.05 28.24 -14.17
N ILE A 395 138.17 26.95 -14.50
CA ILE A 395 139.45 26.31 -14.84
C ILE A 395 140.01 26.90 -16.14
N ALA A 396 139.18 27.11 -17.16
CA ALA A 396 139.59 27.73 -18.42
C ALA A 396 140.10 29.16 -18.19
N PHE A 397 139.42 29.94 -17.35
CA PHE A 397 139.87 31.27 -16.96
C PHE A 397 141.22 31.24 -16.23
N GLN A 398 141.37 30.37 -15.22
CA GLN A 398 142.65 30.19 -14.51
C GLN A 398 143.78 29.76 -15.46
N THR A 399 143.50 28.83 -16.38
CA THR A 399 144.45 28.35 -17.39
C THR A 399 144.86 29.46 -18.34
N ASN A 400 143.93 30.32 -18.76
CA ASN A 400 144.20 31.49 -19.58
C ASN A 400 145.12 32.51 -18.86
N ILE A 401 144.94 32.72 -17.54
CA ILE A 401 145.83 33.57 -16.73
C ILE A 401 147.22 32.93 -16.56
N LEU A 402 147.29 31.63 -16.27
CA LEU A 402 148.55 30.87 -16.18
C LEU A 402 149.34 30.92 -17.50
N ALA A 403 148.65 30.73 -18.63
CA ALA A 403 149.24 30.79 -19.96
C ALA A 403 149.71 32.21 -20.31
N LEU A 404 148.96 33.24 -19.92
CA LEU A 404 149.39 34.63 -20.06
C LEU A 404 150.66 34.90 -19.23
N ASN A 405 150.70 34.46 -17.97
CA ASN A 405 151.87 34.61 -17.09
C ASN A 405 153.10 33.87 -17.68
N ALA A 406 152.91 32.66 -18.20
CA ALA A 406 153.95 31.89 -18.86
C ALA A 406 154.45 32.56 -20.16
N ALA A 407 153.55 33.14 -20.97
CA ALA A 407 153.92 33.88 -22.17
C ALA A 407 154.74 35.14 -21.84
N VAL A 408 154.40 35.83 -20.75
CA VAL A 408 155.15 36.98 -20.23
C VAL A 408 156.55 36.58 -19.77
N GLU A 409 156.67 35.50 -18.99
CA GLU A 409 157.97 35.01 -18.52
C GLU A 409 158.84 34.46 -19.66
N ALA A 410 158.22 33.80 -20.66
CA ALA A 410 158.89 33.36 -21.87
C ALA A 410 159.42 34.54 -22.72
N ALA A 411 158.67 35.64 -22.81
CA ALA A 411 159.14 36.88 -23.44
C ALA A 411 160.31 37.52 -22.65
N ARG A 412 160.31 37.37 -21.32
CA ARG A 412 161.37 37.86 -20.42
C ARG A 412 162.69 37.10 -20.57
N ALA A 413 162.64 35.81 -20.92
CA ALA A 413 163.79 34.95 -21.17
C ALA A 413 164.46 35.13 -22.57
N GLY A 414 163.93 36.02 -23.43
CA GLY A 414 164.53 36.35 -24.73
C GLY A 414 164.53 35.17 -25.73
N GLU A 415 165.60 34.99 -26.50
CA GLU A 415 165.69 33.94 -27.54
C GLU A 415 165.57 32.51 -26.97
N GLN A 416 165.97 32.28 -25.72
CA GLN A 416 165.85 30.96 -25.06
C GLN A 416 164.40 30.60 -24.69
N GLY A 417 163.50 31.58 -24.64
CA GLY A 417 162.09 31.40 -24.28
C GLY A 417 161.13 31.23 -25.46
N ARG A 418 161.59 31.34 -26.72
CA ARG A 418 160.71 31.31 -27.91
C ARG A 418 159.83 30.06 -28.00
N GLY A 419 160.38 28.89 -27.72
CA GLY A 419 159.61 27.63 -27.70
C GLY A 419 158.51 27.62 -26.64
N PHE A 420 158.80 28.15 -25.45
CA PHE A 420 157.82 28.29 -24.36
C PHE A 420 156.74 29.33 -24.67
N ALA A 421 157.09 30.44 -25.34
CA ALA A 421 156.12 31.47 -25.72
C ALA A 421 155.07 30.95 -26.71
N VAL A 422 155.46 30.11 -27.67
CA VAL A 422 154.53 29.47 -28.63
C VAL A 422 153.59 28.51 -27.91
N VAL A 423 154.12 27.66 -27.02
CA VAL A 423 153.29 26.74 -26.21
C VAL A 423 152.33 27.53 -25.32
N ALA A 424 152.79 28.61 -24.68
CA ALA A 424 151.94 29.46 -23.84
C ALA A 424 150.82 30.15 -24.64
N SER A 425 151.10 30.60 -25.88
CA SER A 425 150.08 31.15 -26.78
C SER A 425 149.05 30.09 -27.19
N GLU A 426 149.48 28.86 -27.48
CA GLU A 426 148.59 27.75 -27.85
C GLU A 426 147.70 27.33 -26.66
N VAL A 427 148.28 27.21 -25.46
CA VAL A 427 147.52 26.91 -24.22
C VAL A 427 146.51 28.02 -23.93
N ARG A 428 146.88 29.29 -24.17
CA ARG A 428 145.96 30.42 -24.01
C ARG A 428 144.81 30.37 -25.01
N SER A 429 145.09 30.08 -26.28
CA SER A 429 144.09 29.90 -27.32
C SER A 429 143.13 28.75 -26.98
N LEU A 430 143.66 27.61 -26.52
CA LEU A 430 142.87 26.45 -26.08
C LEU A 430 142.00 26.79 -24.87
N ALA A 431 142.52 27.53 -23.90
CA ALA A 431 141.76 28.01 -22.75
C ALA A 431 140.61 28.95 -23.16
N GLY A 432 140.86 29.87 -24.11
CA GLY A 432 139.83 30.74 -24.69
C GLY A 432 138.73 29.96 -25.42
N ARG A 433 139.10 28.94 -26.21
CA ARG A 433 138.15 28.02 -26.87
C ARG A 433 137.34 27.21 -25.85
N SER A 434 137.98 26.77 -24.76
CA SER A 434 137.31 26.01 -23.69
C SER A 434 136.30 26.87 -22.93
N ALA A 435 136.62 28.13 -22.64
CA ALA A 435 135.69 29.08 -22.01
C ALA A 435 134.49 29.40 -22.93
N ALA A 436 134.73 29.59 -24.23
CA ALA A 436 133.65 29.80 -25.20
C ALA A 436 132.71 28.59 -25.27
N ALA A 437 133.25 27.37 -25.36
CA ALA A 437 132.46 26.13 -25.36
C ALA A 437 131.70 25.94 -24.04
N ALA A 438 132.33 26.21 -22.88
CA ALA A 438 131.68 26.16 -21.59
C ALA A 438 130.49 27.15 -21.50
N LYS A 439 130.64 28.36 -22.03
CA LYS A 439 129.56 29.36 -22.08
C LYS A 439 128.40 28.95 -22.99
N GLU A 440 128.68 28.32 -24.13
CA GLU A 440 127.65 27.75 -25.01
C GLU A 440 126.88 26.62 -24.32
N ILE A 441 127.59 25.67 -23.69
CA ILE A 441 126.95 24.59 -22.94
C ILE A 441 126.11 25.15 -21.79
N LYS A 442 126.62 26.14 -21.04
CA LYS A 442 125.86 26.80 -19.96
C LYS A 442 124.54 27.38 -20.48
N THR A 443 124.56 28.04 -21.63
CA THR A 443 123.35 28.61 -22.26
C THR A 443 122.34 27.53 -22.62
N LEU A 444 122.78 26.39 -23.15
CA LEU A 444 121.93 25.24 -23.47
C LEU A 444 121.34 24.59 -22.21
N ILE A 445 122.12 24.49 -21.14
CA ILE A 445 121.67 23.96 -19.84
C ILE A 445 120.63 24.90 -19.21
N ASP A 446 120.89 26.20 -19.17
CA ASP A 446 119.92 27.20 -18.69
C ASP A 446 118.60 27.15 -19.48
N SER A 447 118.69 26.93 -20.81
CA SER A 447 117.52 26.72 -21.66
C SER A 447 116.76 25.44 -21.31
N SER A 448 117.48 24.35 -21.07
CA SER A 448 116.90 23.05 -20.69
C SER A 448 116.20 23.13 -19.33
N VAL A 449 116.80 23.81 -18.34
CA VAL A 449 116.20 24.04 -17.02
C VAL A 449 114.87 24.80 -17.15
N ARG A 450 114.82 25.89 -17.93
CA ARG A 450 113.58 26.64 -18.17
C ARG A 450 112.49 25.81 -18.87
N GLN A 451 112.87 24.98 -19.85
CA GLN A 451 111.93 24.09 -20.53
C GLN A 451 111.36 23.03 -19.60
N VAL A 452 112.20 22.42 -18.75
CA VAL A 452 111.78 21.47 -17.73
C VAL A 452 110.84 22.14 -16.72
N GLU A 453 111.16 23.34 -16.24
CA GLU A 453 110.31 24.09 -15.30
C GLU A 453 108.92 24.40 -15.89
N THR A 454 108.88 24.83 -17.16
CA THR A 454 107.62 25.06 -17.89
C THR A 454 106.84 23.75 -18.05
N GLY A 455 107.53 22.65 -18.42
CA GLY A 455 106.95 21.32 -18.53
C GLY A 455 106.33 20.83 -17.21
N THR A 456 107.06 20.97 -16.09
CA THR A 456 106.56 20.65 -14.75
C THR A 456 105.31 21.44 -14.41
N GLY A 457 105.23 22.72 -14.79
CA GLY A 457 104.04 23.54 -14.60
C GLY A 457 102.82 23.00 -15.34
N ILE A 458 102.97 22.60 -16.61
CA ILE A 458 101.91 22.02 -17.43
C ILE A 458 101.44 20.68 -16.87
N VAL A 459 102.37 19.80 -16.50
CA VAL A 459 102.05 18.47 -15.95
C VAL A 459 101.35 18.59 -14.60
N ARG A 460 101.77 19.53 -13.74
CA ARG A 460 101.09 19.79 -12.46
C ARG A 460 99.65 20.25 -12.66
N LYS A 461 99.42 21.14 -13.65
CA LYS A 461 98.07 21.57 -14.03
C LYS A 461 97.23 20.40 -14.57
N ALA A 462 97.81 19.55 -15.41
CA ALA A 462 97.15 18.34 -15.89
C ALA A 462 96.79 17.41 -14.71
N GLY A 463 97.68 17.23 -13.74
CA GLY A 463 97.44 16.49 -12.50
C GLY A 463 96.22 17.02 -11.72
N THR A 464 96.13 18.34 -11.51
CA THR A 464 94.97 18.94 -10.82
C THR A 464 93.66 18.74 -11.61
N THR A 465 93.69 18.83 -12.94
CA THR A 465 92.50 18.57 -13.77
C THR A 465 92.05 17.10 -13.68
N ILE A 466 92.98 16.17 -13.54
CA ILE A 466 92.65 14.76 -13.32
C ILE A 466 92.01 14.55 -11.94
N GLU A 467 92.49 15.22 -10.89
CA GLU A 467 91.87 15.17 -9.56
C GLU A 467 90.42 15.69 -9.60
N ASP A 468 90.16 16.77 -10.34
CA ASP A 468 88.81 17.29 -10.57
C ASP A 468 87.91 16.27 -11.29
N ILE A 469 88.46 15.52 -12.26
CA ILE A 469 87.72 14.44 -12.97
C ILE A 469 87.36 13.30 -12.02
N VAL A 470 88.27 12.89 -11.14
CA VAL A 470 88.00 11.86 -10.12
C VAL A 470 86.87 12.31 -9.20
N ALA A 471 86.94 13.54 -8.67
CA ALA A 471 85.92 14.09 -7.79
C ALA A 471 84.56 14.22 -8.49
N SER A 472 84.54 14.65 -9.75
CA SER A 472 83.32 14.73 -10.55
C SER A 472 82.70 13.35 -10.81
N SER A 473 83.52 12.35 -11.15
CA SER A 473 83.06 10.98 -11.41
C SER A 473 82.47 10.32 -10.15
N GLN A 474 83.06 10.59 -8.98
CA GLN A 474 82.51 10.16 -7.68
C GLN A 474 81.15 10.80 -7.40
N ARG A 475 81.00 12.11 -7.65
CA ARG A 475 79.72 12.80 -7.49
C ARG A 475 78.65 12.27 -8.44
N VAL A 476 79.00 11.96 -9.69
CA VAL A 476 78.08 11.30 -10.62
C VAL A 476 77.64 9.94 -10.09
N ASN A 477 78.56 9.14 -9.54
CA ASN A 477 78.22 7.85 -8.95
C ASN A 477 77.28 7.97 -7.73
N GLU A 478 77.47 8.98 -6.87
CA GLU A 478 76.55 9.28 -5.76
C GLU A 478 75.13 9.60 -6.26
N LEU A 479 75.00 10.51 -7.24
CA LEU A 479 73.70 10.86 -7.83
C LEU A 479 73.01 9.64 -8.46
N LEU A 480 73.75 8.79 -9.16
CA LEU A 480 73.20 7.56 -9.74
C LEU A 480 72.75 6.57 -8.66
N SER A 481 73.42 6.52 -7.51
CA SER A 481 72.98 5.71 -6.37
C SER A 481 71.65 6.20 -5.79
N GLU A 482 71.43 7.51 -5.74
CA GLU A 482 70.15 8.10 -5.34
C GLU A 482 69.04 7.76 -6.35
N VAL A 483 69.31 7.90 -7.65
CA VAL A 483 68.36 7.53 -8.71
C VAL A 483 67.98 6.04 -8.65
N ALA A 484 68.96 5.16 -8.45
CA ALA A 484 68.71 3.71 -8.31
C ALA A 484 67.86 3.37 -7.07
N THR A 485 67.98 4.17 -6.01
CA THR A 485 67.14 4.02 -4.82
C THR A 485 65.72 4.50 -5.10
N GLY A 486 65.55 5.67 -5.73
CA GLY A 486 64.24 6.16 -6.15
C GLY A 486 63.52 5.24 -7.14
N ALA A 487 64.25 4.61 -8.07
CA ALA A 487 63.69 3.63 -8.99
C ALA A 487 63.16 2.37 -8.28
N ARG A 488 63.84 1.92 -7.22
CA ARG A 488 63.35 0.79 -6.38
C ARG A 488 62.08 1.16 -5.62
N GLU A 489 62.01 2.36 -5.06
CA GLU A 489 60.81 2.87 -4.41
C GLU A 489 59.64 3.02 -5.40
N GLN A 490 59.90 3.52 -6.61
CA GLN A 490 58.90 3.60 -7.67
C GLN A 490 58.37 2.22 -8.06
N ASN A 491 59.23 1.22 -8.26
CA ASN A 491 58.80 -0.15 -8.56
C ASN A 491 57.89 -0.71 -7.45
N GLN A 492 58.20 -0.43 -6.19
CA GLN A 492 57.33 -0.85 -5.08
C GLN A 492 55.98 -0.13 -5.09
N GLY A 493 55.95 1.18 -5.36
CA GLY A 493 54.71 1.95 -5.50
C GLY A 493 53.86 1.47 -6.70
N ILE A 494 54.50 1.16 -7.82
CA ILE A 494 53.85 0.60 -9.02
C ILE A 494 53.20 -0.74 -8.71
N SER A 495 53.88 -1.63 -7.97
CA SER A 495 53.31 -2.91 -7.55
C SER A 495 52.04 -2.73 -6.70
N GLN A 496 52.03 -1.77 -5.78
CA GLN A 496 50.86 -1.45 -4.96
C GLN A 496 49.70 -0.89 -5.79
N ILE A 497 50.00 -0.03 -6.77
CA ILE A 497 48.98 0.46 -7.71
C ILE A 497 48.42 -0.70 -8.55
N GLY A 498 49.26 -1.65 -8.97
CA GLY A 498 48.83 -2.86 -9.68
C GLY A 498 47.84 -3.70 -8.88
N GLU A 499 48.10 -3.92 -7.58
CA GLU A 499 47.16 -4.60 -6.67
C GLU A 499 45.82 -3.83 -6.56
N ALA A 500 45.87 -2.50 -6.46
CA ALA A 500 44.67 -1.67 -6.39
C ALA A 500 43.86 -1.73 -7.70
N VAL A 501 44.51 -1.76 -8.86
CA VAL A 501 43.85 -1.92 -10.18
C VAL A 501 43.18 -3.30 -10.28
N GLN A 502 43.81 -4.36 -9.80
CA GLN A 502 43.20 -5.71 -9.76
C GLN A 502 41.95 -5.76 -8.86
N GLU A 503 41.98 -5.09 -7.70
CA GLU A 503 40.79 -5.03 -6.83
C GLU A 503 39.66 -4.21 -7.47
N LEU A 504 39.99 -3.11 -8.16
CA LEU A 504 39.01 -2.34 -8.93
C LEU A 504 38.39 -3.15 -10.07
N ASP A 505 39.18 -3.99 -10.75
CA ASP A 505 38.66 -4.92 -11.77
C ASP A 505 37.69 -5.94 -11.15
N ARG A 506 38.06 -6.56 -10.02
CA ARG A 506 37.18 -7.48 -9.28
C ARG A 506 35.86 -6.81 -8.88
N MET A 507 35.91 -5.58 -8.36
CA MET A 507 34.72 -4.80 -8.03
C MET A 507 33.88 -4.45 -9.27
N THR A 508 34.53 -4.15 -10.40
CA THR A 508 33.86 -3.84 -11.66
C THR A 508 33.09 -5.06 -12.19
N GLN A 509 33.69 -6.26 -12.12
CA GLN A 509 33.01 -7.51 -12.45
C GLN A 509 31.84 -7.83 -11.51
N GLN A 510 32.00 -7.58 -10.21
CA GLN A 510 30.91 -7.72 -9.24
C GLN A 510 29.75 -6.75 -9.52
N ASN A 511 30.06 -5.50 -9.91
CA ASN A 511 29.05 -4.53 -10.30
C ASN A 511 28.29 -4.99 -11.55
N ALA A 512 28.98 -5.59 -12.53
CA ALA A 512 28.32 -6.14 -13.72
C ALA A 512 27.32 -7.25 -13.36
N ALA A 513 27.72 -8.18 -12.49
CA ALA A 513 26.81 -9.22 -11.99
C ALA A 513 25.62 -8.64 -11.22
N LEU A 514 25.86 -7.64 -10.36
CA LEU A 514 24.80 -6.97 -9.59
C LEU A 514 23.82 -6.22 -10.51
N VAL A 515 24.30 -5.64 -11.60
CA VAL A 515 23.46 -4.99 -12.61
C VAL A 515 22.52 -6.01 -13.26
N GLU A 516 23.02 -7.18 -13.66
CA GLU A 516 22.19 -8.25 -14.22
C GLU A 516 21.13 -8.74 -13.23
N GLU A 517 21.52 -8.97 -11.97
CA GLU A 517 20.60 -9.39 -10.91
C GLU A 517 19.53 -8.33 -10.63
N THR A 518 19.93 -7.06 -10.59
CA THR A 518 19.01 -5.93 -10.36
C THR A 518 18.01 -5.77 -11.50
N ALA A 519 18.47 -5.90 -12.76
CA ALA A 519 17.61 -5.85 -13.93
C ALA A 519 16.60 -7.01 -13.95
N ALA A 520 17.06 -8.22 -13.61
CA ALA A 520 16.18 -9.38 -13.49
C ALA A 520 15.14 -9.22 -12.37
N ALA A 521 15.55 -8.72 -11.20
CA ALA A 521 14.65 -8.44 -10.08
C ALA A 521 13.61 -7.35 -10.43
N ALA A 522 14.02 -6.28 -11.10
CA ALA A 522 13.12 -5.24 -11.59
C ALA A 522 12.07 -5.80 -12.57
N SER A 523 12.49 -6.63 -13.52
CA SER A 523 11.58 -7.31 -14.45
C SER A 523 10.60 -8.25 -13.71
N ALA A 524 11.08 -9.01 -12.74
CA ALA A 524 10.23 -9.89 -11.92
C ALA A 524 9.19 -9.10 -11.12
N MET A 525 9.57 -7.96 -10.52
CA MET A 525 8.65 -7.06 -9.82
C MET A 525 7.57 -6.51 -10.76
N GLN A 526 7.97 -6.08 -11.96
CA GLN A 526 7.04 -5.58 -12.97
C GLN A 526 6.03 -6.64 -13.40
N ASN A 527 6.49 -7.88 -13.63
CA ASN A 527 5.62 -9.01 -13.95
C ASN A 527 4.66 -9.34 -12.80
N GLN A 528 5.15 -9.33 -11.55
CA GLN A 528 4.32 -9.58 -10.37
C GLN A 528 3.25 -8.50 -10.17
N ALA A 529 3.58 -7.24 -10.42
CA ALA A 529 2.64 -6.12 -10.33
C ALA A 529 1.58 -6.20 -11.44
N ASN A 530 1.96 -6.54 -12.67
CA ASN A 530 1.02 -6.79 -13.76
C ASN A 530 0.07 -7.95 -13.43
N HIS A 531 0.59 -9.05 -12.89
CA HIS A 531 -0.23 -10.18 -12.46
C HIS A 531 -1.20 -9.80 -11.33
N LEU A 532 -0.78 -8.98 -10.36
CA LEU A 532 -1.68 -8.44 -9.33
C LEU A 532 -2.76 -7.55 -9.94
N ALA A 533 -2.41 -6.68 -10.90
CA ALA A 533 -3.34 -5.82 -11.61
C ALA A 533 -4.38 -6.64 -12.41
N GLU A 534 -3.96 -7.72 -13.07
CA GLU A 534 -4.85 -8.66 -13.77
C GLU A 534 -5.80 -9.38 -12.81
N GLU A 535 -5.28 -9.89 -11.69
CA GLU A 535 -6.07 -10.57 -10.65
C GLU A 535 -7.14 -9.65 -10.03
N VAL A 536 -6.89 -8.35 -9.93
CA VAL A 536 -7.91 -7.39 -9.47
C VAL A 536 -8.75 -6.81 -10.60
N ALA A 537 -8.30 -6.89 -11.86
CA ALA A 537 -9.06 -6.44 -13.03
C ALA A 537 -10.34 -7.26 -13.27
N ARG A 538 -10.43 -8.48 -12.73
CA ARG A 538 -11.70 -9.25 -12.71
C ARG A 538 -12.82 -8.53 -11.96
N PHE A 539 -12.50 -7.62 -11.05
CA PHE A 539 -13.48 -6.86 -10.30
C PHE A 539 -13.94 -5.63 -11.10
N LYS A 540 -15.22 -5.61 -11.48
CA LYS A 540 -15.83 -4.50 -12.22
C LYS A 540 -16.19 -3.36 -11.27
N LEU A 541 -15.69 -2.17 -11.53
CA LEU A 541 -15.94 -0.97 -10.73
C LEU A 541 -16.92 -0.01 -11.44
N PRO A 542 -17.71 0.79 -10.70
CA PRO A 542 -18.53 1.83 -11.28
C PRO A 542 -17.70 2.83 -12.10
N ALA A 543 -18.22 3.27 -13.25
CA ALA A 543 -17.59 4.32 -14.05
C ALA A 543 -17.41 5.59 -13.19
N GLY A 544 -16.17 6.13 -13.18
CA GLY A 544 -15.82 7.28 -12.34
C GLY A 544 -15.36 6.96 -10.92
N SER A 545 -15.27 5.68 -10.54
CA SER A 545 -14.61 5.27 -9.28
C SER A 545 -13.09 5.47 -9.38
N ARG A 546 -12.62 6.68 -9.15
CA ARG A 546 -11.22 6.97 -8.82
C ARG A 546 -11.06 6.97 -7.31
N LEU A 547 -9.88 6.62 -6.80
CA LEU A 547 -9.57 6.83 -5.40
C LEU A 547 -9.79 8.31 -5.07
N ALA A 548 -10.73 8.61 -4.17
CA ALA A 548 -10.87 9.92 -3.55
C ALA A 548 -9.64 10.32 -2.71
N LEU A 549 -8.57 9.53 -2.72
CA LEU A 549 -7.25 9.91 -2.20
C LEU A 549 -6.60 11.04 -3.01
N GLN A 550 -6.99 11.25 -4.27
CA GLN A 550 -6.57 12.44 -5.03
C GLN A 550 -7.48 13.66 -4.79
N ASP A 551 -8.74 13.47 -4.38
CA ASP A 551 -9.69 14.57 -4.16
C ASP A 551 -9.68 15.14 -2.74
N SER A 552 -9.23 14.40 -1.71
CA SER A 552 -9.00 14.98 -0.38
C SER A 552 -7.75 15.87 -0.31
N ALA A 553 -6.82 15.75 -1.28
CA ALA A 553 -5.80 16.77 -1.51
C ALA A 553 -6.35 17.96 -2.31
N ALA A 554 -7.38 17.76 -3.14
CA ALA A 554 -7.98 18.80 -3.98
C ALA A 554 -9.14 19.59 -3.33
N GLN A 555 -9.68 19.17 -2.18
CA GLN A 555 -10.80 19.85 -1.50
C GLN A 555 -10.42 20.58 -0.21
N SER A 556 -9.21 21.16 -0.19
CA SER A 556 -8.86 22.26 0.72
C SER A 556 -8.81 23.56 -0.08
N ALA A 557 -9.90 24.34 -0.04
CA ALA A 557 -10.08 25.76 -0.39
C ALA A 557 -9.16 26.43 -1.46
N PRO A 558 -9.74 27.18 -2.44
CA PRO A 558 -9.00 27.78 -3.55
C PRO A 558 -8.05 28.88 -3.09
N GLY A 559 -6.75 28.57 -3.13
CA GLY A 559 -5.65 29.47 -2.79
C GLY A 559 -4.30 28.95 -3.29
N ALA A 560 -4.14 28.93 -4.62
CA ALA A 560 -2.89 28.74 -5.37
C ALA A 560 -2.04 27.50 -5.03
N ASP A 561 -2.32 26.40 -5.75
CA ASP A 561 -1.41 25.26 -5.89
C ASP A 561 -0.11 25.74 -6.56
N PHE A 562 0.99 25.75 -5.80
CA PHE A 562 2.29 26.12 -6.33
C PHE A 562 2.91 24.91 -7.01
N ASP A 563 3.19 25.02 -8.31
CA ASP A 563 3.75 23.93 -9.11
C ASP A 563 5.23 23.69 -8.74
N PHE A 564 5.44 22.78 -7.79
CA PHE A 564 6.77 22.37 -7.33
C PHE A 564 7.59 21.70 -8.43
N ASP A 565 6.97 20.97 -9.36
CA ASP A 565 7.67 20.29 -10.44
C ASP A 565 8.31 21.29 -11.40
N LYS A 566 7.56 22.33 -11.76
CA LYS A 566 8.07 23.45 -12.56
C LYS A 566 9.17 24.22 -11.85
N ALA A 567 9.08 24.38 -10.53
CA ALA A 567 10.12 25.05 -9.74
C ALA A 567 11.42 24.24 -9.69
N ILE A 568 11.33 22.92 -9.47
CA ILE A 568 12.48 22.00 -9.48
C ILE A 568 13.18 22.04 -10.83
N GLU A 569 12.41 21.94 -11.92
CA GLU A 569 12.96 21.95 -13.27
C GLU A 569 13.65 23.29 -13.60
N ALA A 570 13.01 24.42 -13.25
CA ALA A 570 13.61 25.74 -13.44
C ALA A 570 14.97 25.88 -12.70
N HIS A 571 15.11 25.29 -11.51
CA HIS A 571 16.36 25.32 -10.74
C HIS A 571 17.43 24.36 -11.29
N ARG A 572 17.04 23.22 -11.87
CA ARG A 572 17.99 22.33 -12.58
C ARG A 572 18.54 22.98 -13.85
N GLN A 573 17.71 23.72 -14.57
CA GLN A 573 18.09 24.37 -15.83
C GLN A 573 19.03 25.56 -15.64
N TRP A 574 19.16 26.11 -14.44
CA TRP A 574 20.02 27.27 -14.18
C TRP A 574 21.50 27.02 -14.51
N LYS A 575 22.02 25.81 -14.25
CA LYS A 575 23.39 25.44 -14.63
C LYS A 575 23.60 25.49 -16.14
N VAL A 576 22.62 25.01 -16.90
CA VAL A 576 22.63 25.07 -18.37
C VAL A 576 22.57 26.52 -18.85
N LYS A 577 21.71 27.34 -18.24
CA LYS A 577 21.60 28.76 -18.57
C LYS A 577 22.89 29.54 -18.33
N LEU A 578 23.57 29.30 -17.20
CA LEU A 578 24.85 29.94 -16.89
C LEU A 578 25.96 29.51 -17.85
N ARG A 579 26.04 28.21 -18.19
CA ARG A 579 26.98 27.71 -19.22
C ARG A 579 26.71 28.29 -20.60
N SER A 580 25.45 28.39 -20.99
CA SER A 580 25.06 29.01 -22.26
C SER A 580 25.49 30.47 -22.30
N ALA A 581 25.30 31.22 -21.22
CA ALA A 581 25.73 32.61 -21.14
C ALA A 581 27.25 32.77 -21.18
N ILE A 582 28.00 31.84 -20.56
CA ILE A 582 29.47 31.77 -20.69
C ILE A 582 29.86 31.55 -22.16
N ALA A 583 29.25 30.57 -22.84
CA ALA A 583 29.59 30.21 -24.21
C ALA A 583 29.20 31.29 -25.24
N GLN A 584 28.09 31.98 -25.03
CA GLN A 584 27.55 32.99 -25.93
C GLN A 584 28.01 34.42 -25.58
N HIS A 585 28.79 34.59 -24.51
CA HIS A 585 29.17 35.89 -23.95
C HIS A 585 27.97 36.80 -23.69
N GLU A 586 26.85 36.20 -23.27
CA GLU A 586 25.60 36.90 -23.03
C GLU A 586 25.64 37.61 -21.66
N LYS A 587 25.27 38.89 -21.63
CA LYS A 587 25.14 39.62 -20.37
C LYS A 587 23.88 39.22 -19.64
N LEU A 588 24.01 38.92 -18.35
CA LEU A 588 22.90 38.53 -17.48
C LEU A 588 22.58 39.65 -16.48
N ASP A 589 21.31 39.83 -16.13
CA ASP A 589 20.91 40.78 -15.09
C ASP A 589 21.24 40.22 -13.69
N ALA A 590 22.48 40.39 -13.26
CA ALA A 590 22.98 39.83 -12.01
C ALA A 590 22.26 40.38 -10.76
N ASP A 591 21.72 41.60 -10.82
CA ASP A 591 21.04 42.25 -9.70
C ASP A 591 19.62 41.72 -9.50
N THR A 592 18.95 41.30 -10.58
CA THR A 592 17.69 40.56 -10.45
C THR A 592 17.92 39.10 -10.06
N ILE A 593 18.99 38.48 -10.56
CA ILE A 593 19.31 37.07 -10.29
C ILE A 593 19.71 36.85 -8.83
N CYS A 594 20.40 37.79 -8.18
CA CYS A 594 20.79 37.66 -6.78
C CYS A 594 19.62 37.77 -5.80
N ARG A 595 18.45 38.20 -6.28
CA ARG A 595 17.25 38.37 -5.47
C ARG A 595 16.40 37.11 -5.48
N ASP A 596 16.29 36.50 -4.31
CA ASP A 596 15.51 35.30 -4.08
C ASP A 596 14.00 35.55 -3.99
N ASP A 597 13.54 36.81 -4.04
CA ASP A 597 12.12 37.19 -4.03
C ASP A 597 11.52 37.41 -5.43
N ARG A 598 12.33 37.31 -6.49
CA ARG A 598 11.90 37.66 -7.86
C ARG A 598 11.48 36.48 -8.72
N CYS A 599 11.98 35.28 -8.46
CA CYS A 599 11.58 34.09 -9.21
C CYS A 599 10.20 33.57 -8.73
N PRO A 600 9.49 32.75 -9.52
CA PRO A 600 8.17 32.22 -9.12
C PRO A 600 8.18 31.48 -7.78
N LEU A 601 9.25 30.74 -7.49
CA LEU A 601 9.44 30.07 -6.20
C LEU A 601 9.65 31.08 -5.06
N GLY A 602 10.49 32.09 -5.29
CA GLY A 602 10.74 33.19 -4.37
C GLY A 602 9.49 33.95 -3.96
N GLN A 603 8.67 34.32 -4.94
CA GLN A 603 7.40 35.02 -4.72
C GLN A 603 6.44 34.18 -3.87
N TRP A 604 6.46 32.86 -4.04
CA TRP A 604 5.67 31.95 -3.22
C TRP A 604 6.25 31.79 -1.81
N LEU A 605 7.57 31.58 -1.68
CA LEU A 605 8.27 31.41 -0.41
C LEU A 605 8.11 32.66 0.49
N HIS A 606 8.22 33.85 -0.07
CA HIS A 606 8.03 35.11 0.67
C HIS A 606 6.55 35.55 0.78
N GLY A 607 5.65 34.90 0.03
CA GLY A 607 4.23 35.20 -0.04
C GLY A 607 3.35 34.16 0.67
N SER A 608 2.49 33.48 -0.11
CA SER A 608 1.52 32.52 0.41
C SER A 608 2.16 31.29 1.07
N GLY A 609 3.33 30.86 0.60
CA GLY A 609 4.14 29.81 1.21
C GLY A 609 4.61 30.16 2.61
N GLY A 610 5.20 31.35 2.77
CA GLY A 610 5.70 31.84 4.06
C GLY A 610 4.60 32.03 5.10
N GLN A 611 3.44 32.53 4.69
CA GLN A 611 2.30 32.73 5.58
C GLN A 611 1.73 31.41 6.14
N ARG A 612 1.79 30.33 5.37
CA ARG A 612 1.16 29.05 5.74
C ARG A 612 2.13 28.05 6.38
N TRP A 613 3.40 28.04 5.97
CA TRP A 613 4.38 27.05 6.42
C TRP A 613 5.65 27.64 7.05
N GLY A 614 5.72 28.96 7.25
CA GLY A 614 6.91 29.68 7.74
C GLY A 614 7.50 29.21 9.07
N THR A 615 6.71 28.54 9.92
CA THR A 615 7.17 28.00 11.21
C THR A 615 7.73 26.57 11.11
N ARG A 616 7.62 25.91 9.95
CA ARG A 616 8.13 24.54 9.77
C ARG A 616 9.63 24.54 9.51
N PRO A 617 10.43 23.70 10.20
CA PRO A 617 11.89 23.64 10.00
C PRO A 617 12.31 23.40 8.54
N LEU A 618 11.59 22.53 7.83
CA LEU A 618 11.84 22.25 6.41
C LEU A 618 11.64 23.48 5.53
N PHE A 619 10.63 24.31 5.82
CA PHE A 619 10.34 25.53 5.08
C PHE A 619 11.42 26.58 5.32
N THR A 620 11.83 26.78 6.57
CA THR A 620 12.90 27.73 6.92
C THR A 620 14.24 27.34 6.28
N GLN A 621 14.54 26.05 6.18
CA GLN A 621 15.71 25.54 5.47
C GLN A 621 15.62 25.79 3.96
N LEU A 622 14.46 25.50 3.35
CA LEU A 622 14.25 25.76 1.92
C LEU A 622 14.41 27.24 1.59
N LEU A 623 13.84 28.14 2.41
CA LEU A 623 13.98 29.58 2.24
C LEU A 623 15.45 30.02 2.31
N ALA A 624 16.19 29.55 3.31
CA ALA A 624 17.61 29.89 3.46
C ALA A 624 18.47 29.39 2.29
N LYS A 625 18.28 28.13 1.87
CA LYS A 625 19.05 27.54 0.76
C LYS A 625 18.68 28.14 -0.59
N HIS A 626 17.42 28.51 -0.78
CA HIS A 626 16.98 29.24 -1.97
C HIS A 626 17.64 30.63 -2.06
N ALA A 627 17.76 31.34 -0.94
CA ALA A 627 18.47 32.62 -0.91
C ALA A 627 19.96 32.48 -1.28
N ASP A 628 20.64 31.47 -0.73
CA ASP A 628 22.05 31.17 -1.02
C ASP A 628 22.25 30.78 -2.50
N PHE A 629 21.31 30.01 -3.08
CA PHE A 629 21.31 29.67 -4.51
C PHE A 629 21.33 30.92 -5.39
N HIS A 630 20.42 31.86 -5.11
CA HIS A 630 20.31 33.10 -5.87
C HIS A 630 21.55 33.99 -5.70
N GLN A 631 22.11 34.08 -4.49
CA GLN A 631 23.34 34.82 -4.23
C GLN A 631 24.53 34.23 -5.02
N SER A 632 24.64 32.89 -5.05
CA SER A 632 25.66 32.17 -5.81
C SER A 632 25.47 32.34 -7.33
N ALA A 633 24.25 32.21 -7.84
CA ALA A 633 23.92 32.46 -9.25
C ALA A 633 24.26 33.90 -9.69
N GLY A 634 23.95 34.89 -8.84
CA GLY A 634 24.28 36.29 -9.09
C GLY A 634 25.78 36.58 -9.08
N SER A 635 26.56 35.88 -8.24
CA SER A 635 28.02 35.90 -8.26
C SER A 635 28.57 35.41 -9.61
N VAL A 636 28.08 34.28 -10.12
CA VAL A 636 28.46 33.75 -11.43
C VAL A 636 28.08 34.73 -12.55
N ALA A 637 26.86 35.28 -12.52
CA ALA A 637 26.42 36.28 -13.49
C ALA A 637 27.30 37.54 -13.51
N ARG A 638 27.76 38.02 -12.35
CA ARG A 638 28.71 39.16 -12.27
C ARG A 638 30.06 38.82 -12.91
N LYS A 639 30.57 37.60 -12.72
CA LYS A 639 31.80 37.12 -13.36
C LYS A 639 31.68 37.05 -14.87
N ILE A 640 30.55 36.54 -15.38
CA ILE A 640 30.21 36.53 -16.81
C ILE A 640 30.19 37.97 -17.37
N ASN A 641 29.47 38.88 -16.71
CA ASN A 641 29.37 40.28 -17.14
C ASN A 641 30.71 41.04 -17.13
N ALA A 642 31.64 40.63 -16.25
CA ALA A 642 32.99 41.17 -16.16
C ALA A 642 33.98 40.55 -17.17
N GLY A 643 33.52 39.62 -18.03
CA GLY A 643 34.35 38.91 -19.00
C GLY A 643 35.26 37.84 -18.39
N GLN A 644 35.03 37.45 -17.13
CA GLN A 644 35.83 36.47 -16.39
C GLN A 644 35.25 35.06 -16.57
N TYR A 645 35.24 34.55 -17.81
CA TYR A 645 34.55 33.30 -18.17
C TYR A 645 35.16 32.04 -17.53
N ALA A 646 36.48 31.95 -17.42
CA ALA A 646 37.15 30.82 -16.78
C ALA A 646 36.82 30.73 -15.28
N ASP A 647 36.76 31.87 -14.59
CA ASP A 647 36.32 31.95 -13.19
C ASP A 647 34.85 31.54 -13.06
N ALA A 648 34.00 31.99 -13.99
CA ALA A 648 32.58 31.65 -14.01
C ALA A 648 32.34 30.15 -14.21
N GLU A 649 33.08 29.49 -15.12
CA GLU A 649 32.98 28.05 -15.35
C GLU A 649 33.44 27.25 -14.12
N LYS A 650 34.51 27.70 -13.44
CA LYS A 650 34.96 27.08 -12.18
C LYS A 650 33.90 27.17 -11.09
N LEU A 651 33.17 28.29 -11.00
CA LEU A 651 32.12 28.50 -10.01
C LEU A 651 30.89 27.62 -10.24
N ILE A 652 30.69 27.05 -11.43
CA ILE A 652 29.56 26.13 -11.74
C ILE A 652 30.01 24.68 -12.02
N GLY A 653 31.31 24.40 -11.90
CA GLY A 653 31.90 23.06 -12.05
C GLY A 653 31.40 22.06 -11.01
N SER A 654 31.72 20.76 -11.17
CA SER A 654 31.38 19.76 -10.15
C SER A 654 32.15 20.02 -8.85
N GLY A 655 31.47 19.96 -7.71
CA GLY A 655 32.05 20.25 -6.39
C GLY A 655 32.21 21.76 -6.10
N SER A 656 31.57 22.63 -6.88
CA SER A 656 31.48 24.05 -6.56
C SER A 656 30.30 24.35 -5.64
N HIS A 657 30.40 25.44 -4.87
CA HIS A 657 29.32 25.93 -3.99
C HIS A 657 27.97 26.06 -4.71
N PHE A 658 27.97 26.53 -5.96
CA PHE A 658 26.75 26.61 -6.78
C PHE A 658 26.17 25.23 -7.10
N SER A 659 27.02 24.27 -7.48
CA SER A 659 26.57 22.92 -7.83
C SER A 659 25.97 22.20 -6.62
N ASP A 660 26.56 22.37 -5.44
CA ASP A 660 26.10 21.75 -4.20
C ASP A 660 24.76 22.35 -3.75
N ILE A 661 24.64 23.69 -3.72
CA ILE A 661 23.38 24.34 -3.34
C ILE A 661 22.26 24.08 -4.35
N SER A 662 22.57 24.02 -5.64
CA SER A 662 21.58 23.68 -6.67
C SER A 662 20.97 22.29 -6.41
N LEU A 663 21.79 21.32 -6.01
CA LEU A 663 21.33 19.98 -5.62
C LEU A 663 20.54 20.01 -4.32
N GLU A 664 20.99 20.76 -3.32
CA GLU A 664 20.29 20.89 -2.03
C GLU A 664 18.91 21.53 -2.19
N VAL A 665 18.78 22.61 -2.96
CA VAL A 665 17.49 23.28 -3.22
C VAL A 665 16.53 22.35 -3.95
N THR A 666 16.99 21.65 -4.99
CA THR A 666 16.13 20.70 -5.72
C THR A 666 15.71 19.50 -4.87
N THR A 667 16.58 19.05 -3.95
CA THR A 667 16.27 18.00 -2.98
C THR A 667 15.26 18.47 -1.93
N LEU A 668 15.45 19.67 -1.38
CA LEU A 668 14.54 20.29 -0.42
C LEU A 668 13.18 20.55 -1.06
N LEU A 669 13.13 20.99 -2.32
CA LEU A 669 11.87 21.14 -3.07
C LEU A 669 11.16 19.80 -3.28
N SER A 670 11.90 18.74 -3.64
CA SER A 670 11.35 17.38 -3.79
C SER A 670 10.84 16.80 -2.47
N THR A 671 11.41 17.24 -1.35
CA THR A 671 10.98 16.86 0.01
C THR A 671 9.77 17.70 0.44
N ALA A 672 9.79 19.00 0.17
CA ALA A 672 8.68 19.91 0.41
C ALA A 672 7.43 19.49 -0.35
N LYS A 673 7.55 19.08 -1.62
CA LYS A 673 6.46 18.51 -2.43
C LYS A 673 5.74 17.34 -1.75
N ARG A 674 6.46 16.56 -0.93
CA ARG A 674 5.92 15.37 -0.26
C ARG A 674 5.45 15.62 1.18
N GLY A 675 5.79 16.77 1.78
CA GLY A 675 5.66 16.97 3.24
C GLY A 675 5.15 18.33 3.73
N LEU A 676 5.00 19.34 2.85
CA LEU A 676 4.32 20.61 3.15
C LEU A 676 2.91 20.59 2.58
#